data_AF-A0AAE0UU73-F1
#
_entry.id   AF-A0AAE0UU73-F1
#
_cell.length_a   1.000
_cell.length_b   1.000
_cell.length_c   1.000
_cell.angle_alpha   90.00
_cell.angle_beta   90.00
_cell.angle_gamma   90.00
#
_symmetry.space_group_name_H-M   'P 1'
#
loop_
_entity.id
_entity.type
_entity.pdbx_description
1 polymer ?
#
loop_
_entity_poly.entity_id
_entity_poly.type
_entity_poly.pdbx_seq_one_letter_code
_entity_poly.pdbx_strand_id
1 'polypeptide(L)'
;MAKIKCSPQDLITTSQEAKTFAYSPYSKFRVGAALLTRDGTVFTGCNVENACLTLGICAERVAIFKAVSEGHQEFKAIAISSDMVDNFISPCGGCRQFMGEVKIMSVKHALSRGLELGRSLFQLGILKPAARIAVKFRGERLRVSQPGRTVQPRTFLPARYRYYRTSLSGLAAQLQSAGFRRLIGGGSPRNRAVFLAFGVGLGLIDQQLDEDRRSAATCQEIQALFMKKKEKFQSPVKPFSCGYKLEDYVIGKQIGKGCNAAVYEAAAPFAPLVTNKCSLVELKQIGEETDIKEPLKSPSSHSFPLAVKMMWNIGAGSSSEAILNAMSQELVPASPQALRKEKGELVLSGHFGKTPKRVTPHPNVIQVYRAFTAEVPLLPDALEEYPAALPARLNPAGLGNNHTLFLVMKNYPCTLHQYLQVCVSGFRHGSMMLLQLLEGVDHLCRQGIAHRDLKSDNILLEFDSAGCPRLVITDFGCCLAEERLGLKLPFTSRYVYRGGNSCLMAPEVATAEPGPGVEIDYSKADAWAVGAIGYEIFGQLNPFYSTIGLESRSYQEKQLPPLGSSVPSDVQLVVRLLLCRNPNKRPTARVAANILYLSLWGKRALASLNPASLGKMADWLLCHSAVVLLKGCGGGASVEAELQRGFLANLDLEELRMAAGYLMYGLQLSAEQTGHLPTSHQDLKTGNLSCMQRAGLLQFMSMRLIRRSCVAFMRGQLVGVSGIGIGIGNLKATPRRLMSGKTYNVPPSSEFVARVSGIATMAKLPYQDTAEGLDAAFIGVPIDTGTSNRPGTRFGPRQIRAESVLLRTYSGTGAAPWESMMVADIGDVNVNLYDLKDACKRIREAYRKVMAAGCIPLTLGGDHTISYPILQAVAERHGPVGLIHVDAHADTGDMSLGVKITHGTPFRRCVEEGLLDCKRVAQIGLRGTGYTPDAYSWSREQGFRVVRAEECWYKSLVPLMNEVRAQMGKGPVYLSFDIDALDPAFAPGTGTPEIAGLTSIQVLEIVRGCQGLNLVGCDLVEVSPPYDTTGNTALTAANLLFEMLCVLPKTKYY
;
A
#
# COMPACT_ATOMS: atom_id res chain seq x y z
N MET A 1 56.46 0.63 10.79
CA MET A 1 56.18 2.05 10.48
C MET A 1 55.28 2.61 11.57
N ALA A 2 55.52 3.86 12.02
CA ALA A 2 54.65 4.51 12.99
C ALA A 2 53.37 5.00 12.30
N LYS A 3 52.20 4.67 12.85
CA LYS A 3 50.93 5.23 12.35
C LYS A 3 50.81 6.68 12.81
N ILE A 4 50.93 7.62 11.87
CA ILE A 4 50.64 9.04 12.12
C ILE A 4 49.19 9.14 12.60
N LYS A 5 48.99 9.66 13.82
CA LYS A 5 47.65 9.96 14.33
C LYS A 5 47.17 11.25 13.67
N CYS A 6 46.50 11.14 12.53
CA CYS A 6 45.67 12.21 12.00
C CYS A 6 44.73 12.69 13.13
N SER A 7 44.92 13.93 13.55
CA SER A 7 44.16 14.56 14.61
C SER A 7 42.80 15.01 14.07
N PRO A 8 41.79 15.23 14.93
CA PRO A 8 40.53 15.83 14.51
C PRO A 8 40.69 17.22 13.88
N GLN A 9 41.75 17.94 14.23
CA GLN A 9 42.04 19.26 13.68
C GLN A 9 42.62 19.13 12.27
N ASP A 10 43.54 18.19 12.06
CA ASP A 10 44.17 17.93 10.75
C ASP A 10 43.09 17.55 9.73
N LEU A 11 42.18 16.64 10.10
CA LEU A 11 41.06 16.23 9.24
C LEU A 11 40.13 17.41 8.90
N ILE A 12 39.93 18.33 9.84
CA ILE A 12 39.18 19.58 9.62
C ILE A 12 39.92 20.48 8.62
N THR A 13 41.21 20.75 8.82
CA THR A 13 42.04 21.56 7.91
C THR A 13 42.06 20.95 6.50
N THR A 14 42.29 19.65 6.37
CA THR A 14 42.25 18.94 5.08
C THR A 14 40.87 19.00 4.41
N SER A 15 39.77 19.06 5.17
CA SER A 15 38.44 19.32 4.61
C SER A 15 38.23 20.77 4.15
N GLN A 16 38.97 21.74 4.69
CA GLN A 16 38.98 23.15 4.26
C GLN A 16 39.88 23.36 3.04
N GLU A 17 41.01 22.67 2.96
CA GLU A 17 41.86 22.59 1.77
C GLU A 17 41.08 21.97 0.59
N ALA A 18 40.44 20.81 0.81
CA ALA A 18 39.63 20.14 -0.21
C ALA A 18 38.54 21.05 -0.82
N LYS A 19 37.92 21.90 -0.01
CA LYS A 19 36.89 22.88 -0.44
C LYS A 19 37.41 23.85 -1.51
N THR A 20 38.69 24.20 -1.50
CA THR A 20 39.27 25.15 -2.47
C THR A 20 39.22 24.62 -3.91
N PHE A 21 39.18 23.30 -4.09
CA PHE A 21 39.09 22.61 -5.38
C PHE A 21 37.64 22.34 -5.83
N ALA A 22 36.63 22.88 -5.14
CA ALA A 22 35.23 22.67 -5.49
C ALA A 22 34.85 23.32 -6.82
N TYR A 23 34.30 22.52 -7.75
CA TYR A 23 33.75 23.01 -9.01
C TYR A 23 32.27 23.33 -8.81
N SER A 24 32.00 24.53 -8.28
CA SER A 24 30.64 25.03 -8.00
C SER A 24 30.27 26.29 -8.80
N PRO A 25 30.30 26.26 -10.15
CA PRO A 25 30.04 27.45 -10.95
C PRO A 25 28.58 27.90 -10.93
N TYR A 26 27.61 27.06 -10.53
CA TYR A 26 26.18 27.39 -10.57
C TYR A 26 25.70 27.93 -9.22
N SER A 27 25.85 27.17 -8.13
CA SER A 27 25.36 27.61 -6.81
C SER A 27 26.31 28.53 -6.05
N LYS A 28 27.60 28.54 -6.44
CA LYS A 28 28.74 29.14 -5.71
C LYS A 28 28.99 28.55 -4.31
N PHE A 29 28.20 27.59 -3.86
CA PHE A 29 28.31 26.97 -2.53
C PHE A 29 29.40 25.89 -2.54
N ARG A 30 30.62 26.26 -2.14
CA ARG A 30 31.76 25.33 -2.04
C ARG A 30 31.70 24.51 -0.75
N VAL A 31 31.89 23.21 -0.89
CA VAL A 31 31.93 22.21 0.18
C VAL A 31 33.17 21.34 -0.01
N GLY A 32 33.89 21.08 1.07
CA GLY A 32 35.02 20.14 1.10
C GLY A 32 34.83 19.09 2.18
N ALA A 33 35.32 17.88 1.94
CA ALA A 33 35.24 16.75 2.86
C ALA A 33 36.58 16.01 2.93
N ALA A 34 36.89 15.45 4.11
CA ALA A 34 38.06 14.61 4.36
C ALA A 34 37.66 13.38 5.19
N LEU A 35 37.81 12.19 4.62
CA LEU A 35 37.39 10.91 5.17
C LEU A 35 38.59 10.13 5.70
N LEU A 36 38.58 9.83 6.99
CA LEU A 36 39.60 9.03 7.68
C LEU A 36 39.18 7.56 7.74
N THR A 37 39.99 6.71 7.14
CA THR A 37 39.87 5.24 7.15
C THR A 37 40.30 4.63 8.49
N ARG A 38 40.05 3.32 8.68
CA ARG A 38 40.50 2.57 9.87
C ARG A 38 42.01 2.35 9.90
N ASP A 39 42.64 2.16 8.74
CA ASP A 39 44.08 1.95 8.62
C ASP A 39 44.89 3.24 8.89
N GLY A 40 44.36 4.40 8.51
CA GLY A 40 44.91 5.73 8.83
C GLY A 40 44.95 6.70 7.65
N THR A 41 44.72 6.19 6.44
CA THR A 41 44.67 6.95 5.18
C THR A 41 43.51 7.96 5.16
N VAL A 42 43.73 9.14 4.59
CA VAL A 42 42.74 10.23 4.46
C VAL A 42 42.40 10.47 2.99
N PHE A 43 41.11 10.45 2.67
CA PHE A 43 40.58 10.70 1.33
C PHE A 43 39.80 12.00 1.26
N THR A 44 40.21 12.90 0.37
CA THR A 44 39.54 14.19 0.15
C THR A 44 38.48 14.11 -0.93
N GLY A 45 37.49 15.00 -0.83
CA GLY A 45 36.48 15.26 -1.85
C GLY A 45 35.98 16.70 -1.78
N CYS A 46 35.51 17.22 -2.90
CA CYS A 46 34.87 18.52 -3.04
C CYS A 46 33.54 18.36 -3.79
N ASN A 47 32.63 19.32 -3.71
CA ASN A 47 31.45 19.26 -4.58
C ASN A 47 31.82 19.60 -6.03
N VAL A 48 31.26 18.82 -6.95
CA VAL A 48 31.38 19.01 -8.39
C VAL A 48 29.97 19.13 -8.94
N GLU A 49 29.61 20.32 -9.41
CA GLU A 49 28.29 20.63 -9.94
C GLU A 49 28.21 20.38 -11.45
N ASN A 50 27.01 20.09 -11.92
CA ASN A 50 26.66 19.97 -13.32
C ASN A 50 25.47 20.90 -13.60
N ALA A 51 25.34 21.41 -14.84
CA ALA A 51 24.20 22.23 -15.25
C ALA A 51 22.85 21.53 -14.98
N CYS A 52 22.81 20.20 -15.12
CA CYS A 52 21.76 19.37 -14.55
C CYS A 52 22.06 19.13 -13.05
N LEU A 53 21.50 19.96 -12.17
CA LEU A 53 21.81 19.94 -10.72
C LEU A 53 21.60 18.58 -10.04
N THR A 54 20.70 17.74 -10.55
CA THR A 54 20.46 16.36 -10.07
C THR A 54 21.60 15.39 -10.37
N LEU A 55 22.52 15.73 -11.28
CA LEU A 55 23.74 14.98 -11.60
C LEU A 55 24.99 15.53 -10.87
N GLY A 56 24.85 16.59 -10.07
CA GLY A 56 25.93 17.10 -9.22
C GLY A 56 26.32 16.11 -8.12
N ILE A 57 27.61 16.05 -7.77
CA ILE A 57 28.15 15.13 -6.76
C ILE A 57 28.66 15.93 -5.56
N CYS A 58 28.16 15.62 -4.37
CA CYS A 58 28.54 16.27 -3.12
C CYS A 58 29.89 15.76 -2.58
N ALA A 59 30.62 16.62 -1.86
CA ALA A 59 31.97 16.36 -1.38
C ALA A 59 32.15 15.06 -0.58
N GLU A 60 31.16 14.70 0.25
CA GLU A 60 31.17 13.50 1.07
C GLU A 60 31.16 12.24 0.20
N ARG A 61 30.36 12.23 -0.87
CA ARG A 61 30.30 11.10 -1.81
C ARG A 61 31.57 11.00 -2.64
N VAL A 62 32.19 12.11 -3.04
CA VAL A 62 33.50 12.08 -3.71
C VAL A 62 34.57 11.44 -2.79
N ALA A 63 34.65 11.88 -1.53
CA ALA A 63 35.61 11.33 -0.56
C ALA A 63 35.40 9.83 -0.29
N ILE A 64 34.14 9.39 -0.12
CA ILE A 64 33.80 7.98 0.12
C ILE A 64 34.02 7.12 -1.12
N PHE A 65 33.59 7.58 -2.30
CA PHE A 65 33.74 6.80 -3.54
C PHE A 65 35.21 6.60 -3.88
N LYS A 66 36.05 7.62 -3.71
CA LYS A 66 37.50 7.51 -3.88
C LYS A 66 38.08 6.44 -2.96
N ALA A 67 37.81 6.53 -1.65
CA ALA A 67 38.31 5.56 -0.67
C ALA A 67 37.86 4.12 -0.95
N VAL A 68 36.59 3.91 -1.35
CA VAL A 68 36.05 2.60 -1.73
C VAL A 68 36.69 2.08 -3.02
N SER A 69 36.94 2.94 -4.01
CA SER A 69 37.61 2.55 -5.27
C SER A 69 39.07 2.15 -5.07
N GLU A 70 39.72 2.72 -4.05
CA GLU A 70 41.08 2.35 -3.62
C GLU A 70 41.07 1.19 -2.57
N GLY A 71 39.93 0.52 -2.39
CA GLY A 71 39.78 -0.71 -1.62
C GLY A 71 39.46 -0.56 -0.13
N HIS A 72 39.39 0.67 0.39
CA HIS A 72 39.08 0.91 1.80
C HIS A 72 37.56 0.81 2.04
N GLN A 73 37.13 -0.11 2.90
CA GLN A 73 35.70 -0.33 3.22
C GLN A 73 35.33 -0.05 4.68
N GLU A 74 36.31 0.33 5.53
CA GLU A 74 36.10 0.61 6.95
C GLU A 74 36.52 2.04 7.31
N PHE A 75 35.55 2.85 7.73
CA PHE A 75 35.72 4.28 7.94
C PHE A 75 35.56 4.70 9.40
N LYS A 76 36.49 5.52 9.88
CA LYS A 76 36.60 5.93 11.28
C LYS A 76 35.91 7.28 11.53
N ALA A 77 36.15 8.25 10.66
CA ALA A 77 35.54 9.58 10.76
C ALA A 77 35.49 10.31 9.41
N ILE A 78 34.62 11.31 9.28
CA ILE A 78 34.66 12.28 8.17
C ILE A 78 34.57 13.70 8.74
N ALA A 79 35.39 14.61 8.21
CA ALA A 79 35.30 16.05 8.43
C ALA A 79 34.71 16.74 7.20
N ILE A 80 33.90 17.78 7.40
CA ILE A 80 33.20 18.49 6.31
C ILE A 80 33.23 20.00 6.58
N SER A 81 33.58 20.79 5.57
CA SER A 81 33.68 22.26 5.64
C SER A 81 32.91 22.95 4.50
N SER A 82 32.64 24.25 4.66
CA SER A 82 31.95 25.09 3.66
C SER A 82 32.42 26.54 3.70
N ASP A 83 31.80 27.42 2.92
CA ASP A 83 31.96 28.88 3.00
C ASP A 83 31.00 29.59 3.98
N MET A 84 30.03 28.91 4.62
CA MET A 84 29.20 29.56 5.66
C MET A 84 29.95 29.66 6.99
N VAL A 85 29.90 30.85 7.60
CA VAL A 85 30.69 31.20 8.78
C VAL A 85 29.97 30.84 10.10
N ASP A 86 28.64 30.99 10.15
CA ASP A 86 27.83 30.92 11.37
C ASP A 86 26.70 29.86 11.34
N ASN A 87 26.44 29.24 10.18
CA ASN A 87 25.33 28.30 10.00
C ASN A 87 25.78 26.84 9.96
N PHE A 88 25.08 25.96 10.68
CA PHE A 88 25.33 24.51 10.64
C PHE A 88 24.87 23.90 9.31
N ILE A 89 25.79 23.30 8.57
CA ILE A 89 25.49 22.60 7.32
C ILE A 89 25.41 21.10 7.57
N SER A 90 24.19 20.57 7.43
CA SER A 90 23.94 19.14 7.42
C SER A 90 24.20 18.58 6.02
N PRO A 91 25.04 17.53 5.87
CA PRO A 91 25.20 16.77 4.62
C PRO A 91 23.86 16.37 4.01
N CYS A 92 23.73 16.33 2.67
CA CYS A 92 22.42 16.09 2.04
C CYS A 92 21.84 14.71 2.39
N GLY A 93 20.52 14.51 2.22
CA GLY A 93 19.86 13.25 2.57
C GLY A 93 20.50 12.00 1.94
N GLY A 94 20.96 12.10 0.69
CA GLY A 94 21.70 11.05 -0.01
C GLY A 94 23.09 10.79 0.60
N CYS A 95 23.83 11.83 0.97
CA CYS A 95 25.12 11.68 1.67
C CYS A 95 24.94 11.06 3.06
N ARG A 96 23.92 11.47 3.82
CA ARG A 96 23.63 10.88 5.15
C ARG A 96 23.25 9.40 5.06
N GLN A 97 22.43 9.03 4.06
CA GLN A 97 22.13 7.62 3.79
C GLN A 97 23.39 6.83 3.47
N PHE A 98 24.25 7.33 2.56
CA PHE A 98 25.47 6.64 2.16
C PHE A 98 26.49 6.51 3.30
N MET A 99 26.68 7.57 4.11
CA MET A 99 27.54 7.55 5.30
C MET A 99 27.07 6.55 6.37
N GLY A 100 25.75 6.37 6.50
CA GLY A 100 25.17 5.34 7.36
C GLY A 100 25.37 3.92 6.82
N GLU A 101 25.24 3.72 5.51
CA GLU A 101 25.47 2.44 4.84
C GLU A 101 26.94 1.99 4.96
N VAL A 102 27.90 2.91 4.83
CA VAL A 102 29.35 2.63 5.07
C VAL A 102 29.78 2.77 6.54
N LYS A 103 28.84 2.91 7.47
CA LYS A 103 29.04 2.84 8.94
C LYS A 103 30.12 3.78 9.52
N ILE A 104 30.23 5.02 9.01
CA ILE A 104 31.19 6.00 9.54
C ILE A 104 30.93 6.27 11.03
N MET A 105 31.91 5.96 11.88
CA MET A 105 31.73 5.98 13.35
C MET A 105 31.72 7.36 14.03
N SER A 106 31.99 8.44 13.27
CA SER A 106 32.07 9.82 13.77
C SER A 106 32.02 10.83 12.62
N VAL A 107 31.00 11.70 12.57
CA VAL A 107 31.00 12.87 11.67
C VAL A 107 31.42 14.10 12.47
N LYS A 108 32.34 14.91 11.92
CA LYS A 108 32.76 16.18 12.51
C LYS A 108 32.51 17.31 11.50
N HIS A 109 31.84 18.36 11.94
CA HIS A 109 31.56 19.52 11.09
C HIS A 109 32.57 20.61 11.43
N ALA A 110 33.27 21.11 10.42
CA ALA A 110 34.21 22.21 10.54
C ALA A 110 33.45 23.54 10.59
N LEU A 111 32.82 23.83 11.73
CA LEU A 111 32.43 25.20 12.07
C LEU A 111 33.71 26.06 12.20
N SER A 112 33.54 27.38 12.05
CA SER A 112 34.63 28.34 12.19
C SER A 112 35.29 28.35 13.60
N ARG A 113 34.64 27.74 14.62
CA ARG A 113 35.12 27.62 16.01
C ARG A 113 34.55 26.37 16.73
N GLY A 114 35.37 25.65 17.52
CA GLY A 114 34.93 24.76 18.63
C GLY A 114 34.57 23.28 18.31
N LEU A 115 34.63 22.39 19.33
CA LEU A 115 34.46 20.92 19.17
C LEU A 115 34.19 20.16 20.52
N GLU A 116 33.11 19.35 20.66
CA GLU A 116 32.87 18.41 21.80
C GLU A 116 32.32 17.00 21.40
N LEU A 117 32.15 16.04 22.35
CA LEU A 117 32.07 14.56 22.07
C LEU A 117 31.51 13.65 23.22
N GLY A 118 30.82 12.51 22.95
CA GLY A 118 30.38 11.50 23.98
C GLY A 118 29.80 10.13 23.47
N ARG A 119 29.66 9.08 24.32
CA ARG A 119 29.20 7.66 24.01
C ARG A 119 28.67 6.83 25.24
N SER A 120 27.89 5.72 24.99
CA SER A 120 27.64 4.48 25.84
C SER A 120 26.52 4.45 26.94
N LEU A 121 25.98 3.31 27.48
CA LEU A 121 25.45 2.00 26.94
C LEU A 121 24.73 1.05 28.00
N PHE A 122 23.84 0.13 27.55
CA PHE A 122 23.32 -1.18 28.10
C PHE A 122 22.53 -1.44 29.45
N GLN A 123 21.52 -2.36 29.35
CA GLN A 123 20.95 -3.35 30.35
C GLN A 123 20.26 -2.90 31.68
N LEU A 124 19.51 -3.71 32.49
CA LEU A 124 18.40 -4.72 32.31
C LEU A 124 17.73 -4.99 33.71
N GLY A 125 16.38 -5.08 33.89
CA GLY A 125 15.74 -5.17 35.24
C GLY A 125 14.29 -5.74 35.35
N ILE A 126 13.80 -6.03 36.58
CA ILE A 126 12.67 -6.94 36.99
C ILE A 126 12.29 -6.64 38.51
N LEU A 127 11.17 -6.97 39.24
CA LEU A 127 10.06 -7.99 39.22
C LEU A 127 8.64 -7.45 39.68
N LYS A 128 8.00 -7.97 40.77
CA LYS A 128 6.60 -7.80 41.33
C LYS A 128 6.48 -8.41 42.78
N PRO A 129 5.32 -8.80 43.44
CA PRO A 129 3.83 -8.61 43.26
C PRO A 129 2.92 -8.46 44.56
N ALA A 130 1.57 -8.59 44.41
CA ALA A 130 0.46 -8.90 45.40
C ALA A 130 -0.37 -7.69 45.97
N ALA A 131 -1.64 -7.76 46.48
CA ALA A 131 -2.87 -8.62 46.39
C ALA A 131 -4.10 -7.85 47.04
N ARG A 132 -5.32 -8.30 47.48
CA ARG A 132 -6.10 -9.57 47.67
C ARG A 132 -7.61 -9.24 48.02
N ILE A 133 -8.59 -10.18 47.89
CA ILE A 133 -9.95 -10.27 48.58
C ILE A 133 -11.10 -9.29 48.19
N ALA A 134 -12.44 -9.51 48.37
CA ALA A 134 -13.39 -10.64 48.13
C ALA A 134 -14.90 -10.21 48.37
N VAL A 135 -15.83 -11.18 48.60
CA VAL A 135 -17.29 -11.08 48.98
C VAL A 135 -18.34 -11.17 47.83
N LYS A 136 -19.58 -11.64 48.10
CA LYS A 136 -20.69 -11.89 47.13
C LYS A 136 -22.11 -12.10 47.75
N PHE A 137 -23.21 -11.60 47.13
CA PHE A 137 -24.66 -11.97 47.23
C PHE A 137 -25.37 -11.35 45.98
N ARG A 138 -26.34 -11.94 45.22
CA ARG A 138 -27.72 -12.48 45.47
C ARG A 138 -28.70 -11.44 46.05
N GLY A 139 -29.94 -11.25 45.56
CA GLY A 139 -30.73 -11.86 44.46
C GLY A 139 -32.19 -11.31 44.48
N GLU A 140 -33.17 -11.66 43.64
CA GLU A 140 -33.21 -12.59 42.48
C GLU A 140 -34.13 -12.09 41.31
N ARG A 141 -35.48 -12.05 41.40
CA ARG A 141 -36.43 -11.79 40.26
C ARG A 141 -37.84 -11.29 40.62
N LEU A 142 -38.49 -10.59 39.68
CA LEU A 142 -39.96 -10.61 39.45
C LEU A 142 -40.30 -10.59 37.92
N ARG A 143 -41.54 -10.91 37.55
CA ARG A 143 -42.04 -11.24 36.19
C ARG A 143 -43.59 -11.09 36.24
N VAL A 144 -44.36 -10.49 35.33
CA VAL A 144 -44.70 -10.82 33.92
C VAL A 144 -45.68 -9.72 33.42
N SER A 145 -45.70 -9.33 32.13
CA SER A 145 -46.94 -9.14 31.31
C SER A 145 -46.71 -8.57 29.90
N GLN A 146 -47.66 -8.90 29.01
CA GLN A 146 -47.86 -8.51 27.60
C GLN A 146 -49.26 -9.08 27.19
N PRO A 147 -49.86 -8.81 25.99
CA PRO A 147 -49.37 -8.01 24.85
C PRO A 147 -50.38 -6.97 24.31
N GLY A 148 -49.98 -6.20 23.29
CA GLY A 148 -50.85 -5.46 22.37
C GLY A 148 -50.37 -5.60 20.92
N ARG A 149 -51.26 -5.56 19.91
CA ARG A 149 -50.95 -5.91 18.50
C ARG A 149 -51.14 -4.76 17.51
N THR A 150 -50.06 -4.42 16.79
CA THR A 150 -50.00 -3.83 15.43
C THR A 150 -48.56 -4.04 14.90
N VAL A 151 -48.26 -4.17 13.61
CA VAL A 151 -49.00 -4.74 12.47
C VAL A 151 -47.95 -5.29 11.46
N GLN A 152 -48.33 -5.98 10.38
CA GLN A 152 -47.38 -6.44 9.34
C GLN A 152 -47.97 -6.42 7.91
N PRO A 153 -47.16 -6.04 6.90
CA PRO A 153 -47.33 -6.51 5.52
C PRO A 153 -46.74 -7.93 5.35
N ARG A 154 -47.44 -8.80 4.61
CA ARG A 154 -46.93 -10.10 4.11
C ARG A 154 -46.36 -9.88 2.70
N THR A 155 -45.10 -10.18 2.39
CA THR A 155 -44.45 -11.50 2.22
C THR A 155 -45.03 -12.38 1.10
N PHE A 156 -44.17 -12.73 0.13
CA PHE A 156 -44.38 -13.79 -0.85
C PHE A 156 -43.07 -14.59 -1.03
N LEU A 157 -43.03 -15.84 -0.55
CA LEU A 157 -42.09 -16.91 -0.93
C LEU A 157 -42.63 -18.25 -0.36
N PRO A 158 -42.39 -19.42 -0.99
CA PRO A 158 -43.17 -20.65 -0.69
C PRO A 158 -42.87 -21.36 0.64
N ALA A 159 -43.83 -22.17 1.08
CA ALA A 159 -43.89 -22.78 2.41
C ALA A 159 -42.75 -23.78 2.79
N ARG A 160 -41.94 -24.25 1.82
CA ARG A 160 -40.95 -25.33 2.04
C ARG A 160 -39.68 -24.93 2.81
N TYR A 161 -39.45 -23.65 3.10
CA TYR A 161 -38.24 -23.15 3.79
C TYR A 161 -38.41 -22.83 5.29
N ARG A 162 -39.52 -23.22 5.92
CA ARG A 162 -39.86 -22.78 7.30
C ARG A 162 -39.00 -23.41 8.43
N TYR A 163 -38.08 -24.34 8.13
CA TYR A 163 -37.41 -25.16 9.16
C TYR A 163 -36.12 -24.58 9.77
N TYR A 164 -35.46 -23.61 9.13
CA TYR A 164 -34.20 -23.02 9.62
C TYR A 164 -34.40 -21.63 10.26
N ARG A 165 -35.00 -21.60 11.47
CA ARG A 165 -35.02 -20.38 12.30
C ARG A 165 -35.10 -20.62 13.81
N THR A 166 -34.33 -21.57 14.35
CA THR A 166 -34.07 -21.66 15.79
C THR A 166 -33.16 -20.52 16.25
N SER A 167 -33.66 -19.63 17.10
CA SER A 167 -32.81 -18.65 17.82
C SER A 167 -31.91 -19.34 18.85
N LEU A 168 -30.91 -18.61 19.38
CA LEU A 168 -30.08 -19.11 20.49
C LEU A 168 -30.94 -19.41 21.73
N SER A 169 -31.90 -18.54 22.04
CA SER A 169 -32.99 -18.78 23.01
C SER A 169 -33.78 -20.06 22.77
N GLY A 170 -34.11 -20.40 21.50
CA GLY A 170 -34.77 -21.66 21.15
C GLY A 170 -33.88 -22.89 21.41
N LEU A 171 -32.59 -22.81 21.05
CA LEU A 171 -31.60 -23.85 21.31
C LEU A 171 -31.33 -24.02 22.81
N ALA A 172 -31.23 -22.92 23.56
CA ALA A 172 -31.07 -22.89 25.01
C ALA A 172 -32.27 -23.55 25.71
N ALA A 173 -33.50 -23.21 25.33
CA ALA A 173 -34.72 -23.84 25.84
C ALA A 173 -34.76 -25.34 25.54
N GLN A 174 -34.38 -25.76 24.32
CA GLN A 174 -34.27 -27.18 23.98
C GLN A 174 -33.25 -27.90 24.86
N LEU A 175 -32.04 -27.37 25.03
CA LEU A 175 -30.98 -27.97 25.87
C LEU A 175 -31.37 -28.04 27.35
N GLN A 176 -31.99 -26.98 27.89
CA GLN A 176 -32.54 -27.00 29.25
C GLN A 176 -33.64 -28.07 29.39
N SER A 177 -34.56 -28.19 28.43
CA SER A 177 -35.62 -29.22 28.42
C SER A 177 -35.09 -30.65 28.24
N ALA A 178 -33.95 -30.83 27.57
CA ALA A 178 -33.29 -32.11 27.38
C ALA A 178 -32.53 -32.54 28.64
N GLY A 179 -31.94 -31.59 29.36
CA GLY A 179 -31.46 -31.79 30.73
C GLY A 179 -32.58 -32.21 31.67
N PHE A 180 -33.74 -31.52 31.59
CA PHE A 180 -34.88 -31.79 32.48
C PHE A 180 -35.55 -33.14 32.21
N ARG A 181 -35.79 -33.51 30.93
CA ARG A 181 -36.33 -34.83 30.55
C ARG A 181 -35.41 -36.00 30.95
N ARG A 182 -34.11 -35.75 31.17
CA ARG A 182 -33.15 -36.73 31.69
C ARG A 182 -33.09 -36.82 33.23
N LEU A 183 -33.94 -36.12 33.98
CA LEU A 183 -34.17 -36.46 35.40
C LEU A 183 -34.92 -37.80 35.54
N ILE A 184 -35.89 -38.06 34.67
CA ILE A 184 -36.80 -39.22 34.76
C ILE A 184 -36.09 -40.52 34.28
N GLY A 185 -35.10 -40.41 33.40
CA GLY A 185 -34.42 -41.54 32.74
C GLY A 185 -32.96 -41.77 33.15
N GLY A 186 -32.65 -41.83 34.45
CA GLY A 186 -31.40 -42.41 34.97
C GLY A 186 -30.05 -41.77 34.61
N GLY A 187 -30.01 -40.62 33.93
CA GLY A 187 -28.76 -40.01 33.44
C GLY A 187 -27.82 -39.50 34.55
N SER A 188 -26.51 -39.65 34.38
CA SER A 188 -25.51 -39.36 35.43
C SER A 188 -25.49 -37.89 35.89
N PRO A 189 -25.20 -37.60 37.19
CA PRO A 189 -25.27 -36.25 37.75
C PRO A 189 -24.40 -35.21 37.01
N ARG A 190 -23.18 -35.60 36.63
CA ARG A 190 -22.19 -34.74 35.97
C ARG A 190 -22.68 -34.24 34.62
N ASN A 191 -23.35 -35.08 33.84
CA ASN A 191 -23.89 -34.71 32.53
C ASN A 191 -25.08 -33.75 32.67
N ARG A 192 -25.94 -33.94 33.68
CA ARG A 192 -27.10 -33.06 33.94
C ARG A 192 -26.66 -31.62 34.23
N ALA A 193 -25.61 -31.43 35.04
CA ALA A 193 -25.07 -30.11 35.35
C ALA A 193 -24.50 -29.38 34.11
N VAL A 194 -23.79 -30.10 33.23
CA VAL A 194 -23.19 -29.52 32.01
C VAL A 194 -24.24 -28.98 31.04
N PHE A 195 -25.29 -29.74 30.74
CA PHE A 195 -26.36 -29.29 29.83
C PHE A 195 -27.11 -28.06 30.39
N LEU A 196 -27.35 -28.02 31.70
CA LEU A 196 -28.02 -26.87 32.33
C LEU A 196 -27.14 -25.61 32.30
N ALA A 197 -25.86 -25.72 32.65
CA ALA A 197 -24.92 -24.60 32.63
C ALA A 197 -24.72 -24.04 31.21
N PHE A 198 -24.60 -24.92 30.20
CA PHE A 198 -24.48 -24.50 28.80
C PHE A 198 -25.75 -23.80 28.29
N GLY A 199 -26.93 -24.31 28.67
CA GLY A 199 -28.21 -23.68 28.35
C GLY A 199 -28.42 -22.32 29.03
N VAL A 200 -27.86 -22.09 30.22
CA VAL A 200 -27.89 -20.76 30.88
C VAL A 200 -26.89 -19.80 30.23
N GLY A 201 -25.67 -20.27 29.91
CA GLY A 201 -24.65 -19.45 29.23
C GLY A 201 -25.12 -18.94 27.86
N LEU A 202 -25.78 -19.78 27.07
CA LEU A 202 -26.37 -19.37 25.79
C LEU A 202 -27.46 -18.31 25.94
N GLY A 203 -28.27 -18.38 27.00
CA GLY A 203 -29.33 -17.38 27.27
C GLY A 203 -28.78 -16.01 27.67
N LEU A 204 -27.71 -15.98 28.47
CA LEU A 204 -27.02 -14.72 28.84
C LEU A 204 -26.34 -14.08 27.62
N ILE A 205 -25.81 -14.88 26.69
CA ILE A 205 -25.24 -14.40 25.44
C ILE A 205 -26.33 -13.81 24.52
N ASP A 206 -27.49 -14.47 24.38
CA ASP A 206 -28.60 -13.94 23.56
C ASP A 206 -29.11 -12.59 24.11
N GLN A 207 -29.21 -12.44 25.45
CA GLN A 207 -29.57 -11.17 26.07
C GLN A 207 -28.53 -10.06 25.81
N GLN A 208 -27.23 -10.33 26.02
CA GLN A 208 -26.17 -9.35 25.76
C GLN A 208 -26.16 -8.91 24.29
N LEU A 209 -26.40 -9.84 23.36
CA LEU A 209 -26.49 -9.55 21.93
C LEU A 209 -27.72 -8.68 21.59
N ASP A 210 -28.85 -8.85 22.27
CA ASP A 210 -30.05 -8.02 22.07
C ASP A 210 -29.98 -6.65 22.77
N GLU A 211 -29.12 -6.48 23.78
CA GLU A 211 -28.75 -5.15 24.30
C GLU A 211 -27.74 -4.45 23.36
N ASP A 212 -26.70 -5.16 22.91
CA ASP A 212 -25.72 -4.68 21.94
C ASP A 212 -26.37 -4.23 20.61
N ARG A 213 -27.32 -5.01 20.07
CA ARG A 213 -28.11 -4.66 18.88
C ARG A 213 -28.89 -3.35 19.05
N ARG A 214 -29.46 -3.10 20.24
CA ARG A 214 -30.20 -1.87 20.51
C ARG A 214 -29.27 -0.66 20.61
N SER A 215 -28.16 -0.77 21.34
CA SER A 215 -27.14 0.30 21.35
C SER A 215 -26.58 0.59 19.95
N ALA A 216 -26.38 -0.43 19.11
CA ALA A 216 -25.91 -0.25 17.74
C ALA A 216 -26.94 0.50 16.87
N ALA A 217 -28.23 0.14 16.97
CA ALA A 217 -29.31 0.85 16.29
C ALA A 217 -29.38 2.33 16.72
N THR A 218 -29.33 2.63 18.02
CA THR A 218 -29.33 4.01 18.53
C THR A 218 -28.12 4.81 18.02
N CYS A 219 -26.93 4.21 17.94
CA CYS A 219 -25.76 4.87 17.33
C CYS A 219 -26.01 5.19 15.84
N GLN A 220 -26.58 4.26 15.07
CA GLN A 220 -26.89 4.46 13.64
C GLN A 220 -27.98 5.52 13.42
N GLU A 221 -28.99 5.59 14.28
CA GLU A 221 -30.04 6.62 14.25
C GLU A 221 -29.46 8.02 14.50
N ILE A 222 -28.62 8.17 15.54
CA ILE A 222 -27.92 9.44 15.83
C ILE A 222 -26.99 9.80 14.66
N GLN A 223 -26.22 8.83 14.14
CA GLN A 223 -25.32 9.03 13.01
C GLN A 223 -26.07 9.56 11.78
N ALA A 224 -27.22 8.97 11.45
CA ALA A 224 -28.06 9.38 10.32
C ALA A 224 -28.65 10.80 10.49
N LEU A 225 -29.03 11.18 11.71
CA LEU A 225 -29.52 12.53 12.02
C LEU A 225 -28.46 13.62 11.78
N PHE A 226 -27.20 13.34 12.12
CA PHE A 226 -26.10 14.29 11.95
C PHE A 226 -25.48 14.25 10.55
N MET A 227 -25.42 13.09 9.89
CA MET A 227 -25.00 12.99 8.48
C MET A 227 -25.89 13.80 7.53
N LYS A 228 -27.22 13.76 7.70
CA LYS A 228 -28.15 14.61 6.92
C LYS A 228 -28.00 16.12 7.16
N LYS A 229 -27.25 16.55 8.19
CA LYS A 229 -26.84 17.95 8.41
C LYS A 229 -25.41 18.25 7.94
N LYS A 230 -24.56 17.23 7.78
CA LYS A 230 -23.16 17.34 7.31
C LYS A 230 -23.09 17.89 5.88
N GLU A 231 -24.07 17.58 5.03
CA GLU A 231 -24.18 18.08 3.65
C GLU A 231 -24.32 19.62 3.54
N LYS A 232 -24.60 20.33 4.64
CA LYS A 232 -24.66 21.81 4.67
C LYS A 232 -23.34 22.49 5.06
N PHE A 233 -22.22 21.76 5.09
CA PHE A 233 -20.89 22.37 5.20
C PHE A 233 -20.42 23.00 3.87
N GLN A 234 -21.09 24.09 3.48
CA GLN A 234 -20.56 25.02 2.50
C GLN A 234 -19.47 25.87 3.16
N SER A 235 -18.33 26.05 2.48
CA SER A 235 -17.40 27.14 2.82
C SER A 235 -18.17 28.47 2.75
N PRO A 236 -17.88 29.46 3.63
CA PRO A 236 -18.44 30.81 3.49
C PRO A 236 -18.07 31.47 2.15
N VAL A 237 -17.03 30.95 1.48
CA VAL A 237 -16.72 31.27 0.08
C VAL A 237 -17.69 30.51 -0.84
N LYS A 238 -18.68 31.22 -1.41
CA LYS A 238 -19.50 30.70 -2.51
C LYS A 238 -18.60 30.25 -3.67
N PRO A 239 -18.93 29.15 -4.39
CA PRO A 239 -18.15 28.73 -5.54
C PRO A 239 -18.19 29.81 -6.62
N PHE A 240 -17.01 30.34 -6.97
CA PHE A 240 -16.88 31.38 -7.99
C PHE A 240 -17.27 30.86 -9.38
N SER A 241 -17.65 31.77 -10.29
CA SER A 241 -17.89 31.48 -11.71
C SER A 241 -16.63 31.64 -12.58
N CYS A 242 -15.75 32.58 -12.23
CA CYS A 242 -14.47 32.90 -12.90
C CYS A 242 -13.26 32.49 -12.03
N GLY A 243 -12.07 33.09 -12.22
CA GLY A 243 -10.87 32.82 -11.42
C GLY A 243 -10.02 31.66 -11.95
N TYR A 244 -9.86 31.54 -13.26
CA TYR A 244 -9.13 30.44 -13.92
C TYR A 244 -7.82 30.87 -14.58
N LYS A 245 -7.44 32.13 -14.42
CA LYS A 245 -6.18 32.72 -14.90
C LYS A 245 -5.49 33.47 -13.78
N LEU A 246 -4.22 33.82 -13.96
CA LEU A 246 -3.49 34.60 -12.97
C LEU A 246 -3.87 36.09 -12.99
N GLU A 247 -4.30 36.61 -14.15
CA GLU A 247 -4.82 37.98 -14.32
C GLU A 247 -6.14 38.25 -13.55
N ASP A 248 -6.81 37.21 -13.07
CA ASP A 248 -8.00 37.30 -12.21
C ASP A 248 -7.66 37.74 -10.77
N TYR A 249 -6.37 37.80 -10.40
CA TYR A 249 -5.88 37.96 -9.03
C TYR A 249 -4.87 39.11 -8.88
N VAL A 250 -5.06 39.91 -7.83
CA VAL A 250 -4.04 40.86 -7.33
C VAL A 250 -3.14 40.08 -6.36
N ILE A 251 -1.87 39.91 -6.73
CA ILE A 251 -0.86 39.21 -5.92
C ILE A 251 -0.18 40.21 -4.97
N GLY A 252 -0.10 39.86 -3.69
CA GLY A 252 0.57 40.61 -2.63
C GLY A 252 2.00 40.12 -2.38
N LYS A 253 2.46 40.25 -1.13
CA LYS A 253 3.76 39.74 -0.66
C LYS A 253 3.84 38.21 -0.67
N GLN A 254 5.06 37.68 -0.64
CA GLN A 254 5.30 36.28 -0.33
C GLN A 254 4.98 35.97 1.14
N ILE A 255 4.36 34.82 1.41
CA ILE A 255 4.04 34.30 2.75
C ILE A 255 4.56 32.89 3.01
N GLY A 256 5.06 32.20 1.99
CA GLY A 256 5.66 30.88 2.15
C GLY A 256 6.62 30.51 1.02
N LYS A 257 7.58 29.64 1.32
CA LYS A 257 8.58 29.12 0.38
C LYS A 257 8.94 27.69 0.78
N GLY A 258 9.01 26.79 -0.19
CA GLY A 258 9.41 25.41 0.01
C GLY A 258 10.27 24.90 -1.15
N CYS A 259 10.72 23.66 -1.03
CA CYS A 259 11.54 22.99 -2.05
C CYS A 259 10.80 22.78 -3.39
N ASN A 260 9.46 22.88 -3.42
CA ASN A 260 8.62 22.61 -4.59
C ASN A 260 7.72 23.79 -5.03
N ALA A 261 7.61 24.86 -4.23
CA ALA A 261 6.70 25.97 -4.50
C ALA A 261 7.03 27.24 -3.69
N ALA A 262 6.47 28.38 -4.10
CA ALA A 262 6.24 29.56 -3.25
C ALA A 262 4.74 29.83 -3.07
N VAL A 263 4.39 30.52 -1.98
CA VAL A 263 3.01 30.91 -1.65
C VAL A 263 2.96 32.41 -1.44
N TYR A 264 2.01 33.07 -2.12
CA TYR A 264 1.78 34.50 -2.08
C TYR A 264 0.38 34.83 -1.56
N GLU A 265 0.25 36.00 -0.94
CA GLU A 265 -1.05 36.61 -0.65
C GLU A 265 -1.79 36.94 -1.96
N ALA A 266 -3.11 36.78 -1.98
CA ALA A 266 -3.94 37.08 -3.14
C ALA A 266 -5.31 37.68 -2.76
N ALA A 267 -5.75 38.62 -3.59
CA ALA A 267 -7.09 39.18 -3.57
C ALA A 267 -7.70 39.06 -4.97
N ALA A 268 -9.03 39.00 -5.06
CA ALA A 268 -9.74 38.97 -6.34
C ALA A 268 -11.04 39.78 -6.23
N PRO A 269 -11.47 40.51 -7.28
CA PRO A 269 -12.70 41.34 -7.21
C PRO A 269 -13.99 40.56 -6.91
N PHE A 270 -13.99 39.26 -7.19
CA PHE A 270 -15.10 38.33 -6.93
C PHE A 270 -14.98 37.56 -5.60
N ALA A 271 -13.89 37.74 -4.85
CA ALA A 271 -13.72 37.14 -3.53
C ALA A 271 -14.45 37.96 -2.46
N PRO A 272 -15.13 37.35 -1.48
CA PRO A 272 -15.75 38.08 -0.39
C PRO A 272 -14.70 38.80 0.46
N LEU A 273 -14.94 40.07 0.77
CA LEU A 273 -14.11 40.87 1.69
C LEU A 273 -14.19 40.26 3.09
N VAL A 274 -13.10 39.64 3.55
CA VAL A 274 -12.97 39.13 4.91
C VAL A 274 -12.29 40.18 5.77
N THR A 275 -13.05 40.78 6.69
CA THR A 275 -12.55 41.73 7.69
C THR A 275 -11.79 41.02 8.81
N ASN A 276 -10.60 40.50 8.49
CA ASN A 276 -9.69 39.89 9.45
C ASN A 276 -9.32 40.91 10.54
N LYS A 277 -9.85 40.70 11.75
CA LYS A 277 -9.74 41.62 12.89
C LYS A 277 -8.73 41.16 13.96
N CYS A 278 -7.75 40.36 13.54
CA CYS A 278 -6.60 39.94 14.35
C CYS A 278 -5.35 39.87 13.46
N SER A 279 -4.38 40.72 13.77
CA SER A 279 -3.01 40.62 13.30
C SER A 279 -2.13 39.96 14.38
N LEU A 280 -1.02 39.35 13.98
CA LEU A 280 -0.05 38.76 14.91
C LEU A 280 0.65 39.81 15.81
N VAL A 281 0.46 41.11 15.53
CA VAL A 281 1.00 42.23 16.32
C VAL A 281 0.20 42.43 17.61
N GLU A 282 -1.13 42.25 17.57
CA GLU A 282 -2.03 42.50 18.70
C GLU A 282 -1.93 41.42 19.80
N LEU A 283 -1.48 40.20 19.45
CA LEU A 283 -1.31 39.10 20.41
C LEU A 283 -0.22 39.34 21.48
N LYS A 284 0.59 40.41 21.36
CA LYS A 284 1.52 40.85 22.42
C LYS A 284 0.87 41.69 23.52
N GLN A 285 -0.41 42.08 23.40
CA GLN A 285 -1.10 42.96 24.36
C GLN A 285 -2.23 42.29 25.14
N ILE A 286 -2.31 40.95 25.19
CA ILE A 286 -3.23 40.24 26.10
C ILE A 286 -2.56 40.02 27.46
N GLY A 287 -2.12 41.14 28.05
CA GLY A 287 -1.43 41.20 29.33
C GLY A 287 -1.22 42.66 29.75
N GLU A 288 -1.77 43.00 30.92
CA GLU A 288 -1.75 44.32 31.58
C GLU A 288 -2.62 45.43 30.92
N GLU A 289 -3.29 46.22 31.78
CA GLU A 289 -4.20 47.32 31.40
C GLU A 289 -3.45 48.67 31.48
N THR A 290 -3.65 49.59 30.52
CA THR A 290 -3.54 51.07 30.71
C THR A 290 -3.98 51.87 29.47
N ASP A 291 -4.05 53.21 29.61
CA ASP A 291 -4.83 54.13 28.77
C ASP A 291 -4.30 54.52 27.36
N ILE A 292 -5.28 54.63 26.45
CA ILE A 292 -5.53 55.70 25.44
C ILE A 292 -4.33 56.31 24.67
N LYS A 293 -4.37 56.14 23.33
CA LYS A 293 -4.28 57.25 22.36
C LYS A 293 -4.80 56.91 20.96
N GLU A 294 -5.06 57.94 20.15
CA GLU A 294 -5.85 57.89 18.92
C GLU A 294 -5.13 57.24 17.72
N PRO A 295 -5.87 56.62 16.77
CA PRO A 295 -5.29 56.03 15.57
C PRO A 295 -5.03 57.06 14.46
N LEU A 296 -3.77 57.19 14.03
CA LEU A 296 -3.47 57.82 12.74
C LEU A 296 -4.02 56.97 11.59
N LYS A 297 -4.72 57.60 10.65
CA LYS A 297 -5.16 56.95 9.40
C LYS A 297 -4.01 56.85 8.41
N SER A 298 -3.62 55.64 8.04
CA SER A 298 -2.88 55.34 6.80
C SER A 298 -3.82 54.70 5.76
N PRO A 299 -3.63 54.96 4.45
CA PRO A 299 -4.54 54.48 3.41
C PRO A 299 -4.18 53.08 2.85
N SER A 300 -5.13 52.47 2.14
CA SER A 300 -4.98 51.26 1.29
C SER A 300 -4.74 49.90 1.97
N SER A 301 -5.49 49.58 3.03
CA SER A 301 -5.56 48.22 3.60
C SER A 301 -6.34 47.23 2.73
N HIS A 302 -5.78 46.85 1.58
CA HIS A 302 -6.28 45.72 0.79
C HIS A 302 -6.14 44.41 1.59
N SER A 303 -7.25 43.86 2.05
CA SER A 303 -7.28 42.51 2.64
C SER A 303 -7.01 41.46 1.56
N PHE A 304 -6.08 40.54 1.81
CA PHE A 304 -5.77 39.41 0.92
C PHE A 304 -6.36 38.09 1.50
N PRO A 305 -7.65 37.76 1.24
CA PRO A 305 -8.32 36.59 1.81
C PRO A 305 -7.96 35.25 1.15
N LEU A 306 -7.25 35.29 0.01
CA LEU A 306 -6.80 34.10 -0.73
C LEU A 306 -5.28 33.98 -0.68
N ALA A 307 -4.79 32.78 -0.93
CA ALA A 307 -3.37 32.49 -1.13
C ALA A 307 -3.17 31.74 -2.44
N VAL A 308 -2.10 32.07 -3.17
CA VAL A 308 -1.72 31.45 -4.45
C VAL A 308 -0.40 30.70 -4.25
N LYS A 309 -0.44 29.37 -4.32
CA LYS A 309 0.76 28.50 -4.36
C LYS A 309 1.18 28.34 -5.82
N MET A 310 2.36 28.86 -6.18
CA MET A 310 3.01 28.70 -7.48
C MET A 310 4.05 27.59 -7.39
N MET A 311 3.92 26.55 -8.21
CA MET A 311 4.81 25.39 -8.22
C MET A 311 6.11 25.64 -8.99
N TRP A 312 7.19 24.96 -8.64
CA TRP A 312 8.44 24.95 -9.42
C TRP A 312 8.37 23.92 -10.55
N ASN A 313 8.35 24.37 -11.81
CA ASN A 313 8.38 23.48 -12.97
C ASN A 313 9.76 23.50 -13.66
N ILE A 314 10.62 22.56 -13.32
CA ILE A 314 11.93 22.37 -13.97
C ILE A 314 11.89 21.24 -15.01
N GLY A 315 11.06 20.20 -14.81
CA GLY A 315 11.10 18.96 -15.61
C GLY A 315 9.79 18.48 -16.24
N ALA A 316 8.66 19.16 -16.07
CA ALA A 316 7.36 18.71 -16.62
C ALA A 316 7.08 19.23 -18.04
N GLY A 317 7.99 20.04 -18.62
CA GLY A 317 7.77 20.72 -19.89
C GLY A 317 6.69 21.80 -19.80
N SER A 318 6.25 22.34 -20.94
CA SER A 318 5.37 23.52 -20.98
C SER A 318 3.90 23.24 -21.28
N SER A 319 3.47 21.99 -21.43
CA SER A 319 2.05 21.67 -21.67
C SER A 319 1.25 21.59 -20.36
N SER A 320 0.02 22.10 -20.36
CA SER A 320 -0.87 22.05 -19.19
C SER A 320 -1.05 20.64 -18.64
N GLU A 321 -1.20 19.67 -19.55
CA GLU A 321 -1.42 18.26 -19.25
C GLU A 321 -0.21 17.63 -18.54
N ALA A 322 1.01 17.79 -19.09
CA ALA A 322 2.21 17.25 -18.48
C ALA A 322 2.50 17.88 -17.10
N ILE A 323 2.27 19.19 -16.95
CA ILE A 323 2.37 19.91 -15.67
C ILE A 323 1.37 19.35 -14.64
N LEU A 324 0.09 19.25 -15.01
CA LEU A 324 -0.98 18.76 -14.12
C LEU A 324 -0.79 17.28 -13.75
N ASN A 325 -0.19 16.48 -14.63
CA ASN A 325 0.15 15.08 -14.37
C ASN A 325 1.35 14.95 -13.42
N ALA A 326 2.45 15.66 -13.69
CA ALA A 326 3.67 15.61 -12.88
C ALA A 326 3.46 16.14 -11.45
N MET A 327 2.60 17.14 -11.28
CA MET A 327 2.28 17.78 -9.99
C MET A 327 0.96 17.28 -9.38
N SER A 328 0.41 16.18 -9.89
CA SER A 328 -0.97 15.75 -9.65
C SER A 328 -1.35 15.54 -8.18
N GLN A 329 -0.42 15.14 -7.30
CA GLN A 329 -0.72 14.93 -5.86
C GLN A 329 -1.15 16.22 -5.15
N GLU A 330 -0.69 17.39 -5.61
CA GLU A 330 -1.12 18.70 -5.10
C GLU A 330 -2.60 19.03 -5.44
N LEU A 331 -3.19 18.29 -6.39
CA LEU A 331 -4.58 18.43 -6.81
C LEU A 331 -5.54 17.54 -6.00
N VAL A 332 -5.04 16.70 -5.09
CA VAL A 332 -5.87 15.90 -4.17
C VAL A 332 -6.87 16.75 -3.36
N PRO A 333 -6.48 17.91 -2.76
CA PRO A 333 -7.41 18.86 -2.14
C PRO A 333 -8.27 19.72 -3.10
N ALA A 334 -8.19 19.51 -4.43
CA ALA A 334 -8.96 20.31 -5.39
C ALA A 334 -10.41 19.83 -5.52
N SER A 335 -11.35 20.76 -5.34
CA SER A 335 -12.77 20.48 -5.57
C SER A 335 -13.06 20.16 -7.06
N PRO A 336 -14.15 19.44 -7.40
CA PRO A 336 -14.51 19.17 -8.80
C PRO A 336 -14.68 20.43 -9.66
N GLN A 337 -15.01 21.57 -9.05
CA GLN A 337 -15.18 22.86 -9.72
C GLN A 337 -13.85 23.63 -9.87
N ALA A 338 -12.81 23.29 -9.11
CA ALA A 338 -11.52 23.97 -9.15
C ALA A 338 -10.73 23.74 -10.46
N LEU A 339 -11.08 22.67 -11.19
CA LEU A 339 -10.38 22.19 -12.40
C LEU A 339 -11.20 22.37 -13.70
N ARG A 340 -12.35 23.06 -13.68
CA ARG A 340 -13.10 23.37 -14.91
C ARG A 340 -12.47 24.55 -15.66
N LYS A 341 -12.76 24.71 -16.96
CA LYS A 341 -12.45 25.92 -17.74
C LYS A 341 -13.76 26.66 -18.04
N GLU A 342 -13.67 27.97 -18.34
CA GLU A 342 -14.84 28.79 -18.72
C GLU A 342 -15.66 28.23 -19.89
N LYS A 343 -15.03 27.45 -20.78
CA LYS A 343 -15.67 26.80 -21.93
C LYS A 343 -15.32 25.31 -22.06
N GLY A 344 -15.34 24.55 -20.96
CA GLY A 344 -15.28 23.09 -21.01
C GLY A 344 -14.75 22.41 -19.75
N GLU A 345 -14.91 21.08 -19.68
CA GLU A 345 -14.21 20.29 -18.66
C GLU A 345 -12.77 20.02 -19.09
N LEU A 346 -11.84 20.13 -18.14
CA LEU A 346 -10.43 19.86 -18.37
C LEU A 346 -10.21 18.35 -18.27
N VAL A 347 -10.28 17.67 -19.41
CA VAL A 347 -10.02 16.22 -19.51
C VAL A 347 -8.54 15.99 -19.21
N LEU A 348 -8.26 15.55 -17.99
CA LEU A 348 -6.93 15.19 -17.52
C LEU A 348 -6.56 13.78 -17.99
N SER A 349 -6.06 13.67 -19.22
CA SER A 349 -5.35 12.49 -19.67
C SER A 349 -4.02 12.37 -18.91
N GLY A 350 -4.02 11.56 -17.85
CA GLY A 350 -2.79 11.12 -17.20
C GLY A 350 -1.88 10.35 -18.17
N HIS A 351 -0.59 10.24 -17.86
CA HIS A 351 0.12 9.01 -18.27
C HIS A 351 -0.62 7.82 -17.62
N PHE A 352 -1.03 6.84 -18.45
CA PHE A 352 -2.04 5.82 -18.10
C PHE A 352 -3.43 6.35 -17.66
N GLY A 353 -3.78 7.59 -18.01
CA GLY A 353 -5.16 8.08 -18.04
C GLY A 353 -5.87 8.27 -16.70
N LYS A 354 -5.15 8.46 -15.58
CA LYS A 354 -5.77 8.57 -14.24
C LYS A 354 -5.33 9.80 -13.45
N THR A 355 -6.31 10.52 -12.91
CA THR A 355 -6.14 11.52 -11.86
C THR A 355 -6.03 10.84 -10.49
N PRO A 356 -5.25 11.40 -9.54
CA PRO A 356 -5.23 10.91 -8.17
C PRO A 356 -6.58 11.13 -7.48
N LYS A 357 -6.83 10.34 -6.43
CA LYS A 357 -8.09 10.34 -5.70
C LYS A 357 -8.27 11.64 -4.93
N ARG A 358 -9.16 12.50 -5.42
CA ARG A 358 -9.53 13.76 -4.75
C ARG A 358 -10.20 13.48 -3.41
N VAL A 359 -9.83 14.26 -2.39
CA VAL A 359 -10.46 14.21 -1.07
C VAL A 359 -11.74 15.03 -1.05
N THR A 360 -12.78 14.55 -0.39
CA THR A 360 -13.99 15.34 -0.11
C THR A 360 -13.68 16.48 0.88
N PRO A 361 -14.36 17.64 0.82
CA PRO A 361 -14.07 18.77 1.72
C PRO A 361 -14.22 18.42 3.21
N HIS A 362 -13.35 19.00 4.05
CA HIS A 362 -13.33 18.78 5.50
C HIS A 362 -12.84 20.03 6.23
N PRO A 363 -13.39 20.40 7.41
CA PRO A 363 -12.96 21.61 8.15
C PRO A 363 -11.50 21.62 8.62
N ASN A 364 -10.79 20.48 8.51
CA ASN A 364 -9.38 20.32 8.91
C ASN A 364 -8.45 19.84 7.77
N VAL A 365 -8.89 19.93 6.51
CA VAL A 365 -8.05 19.65 5.32
C VAL A 365 -8.17 20.83 4.37
N ILE A 366 -7.05 21.28 3.79
CA ILE A 366 -7.03 22.44 2.90
C ILE A 366 -7.97 22.21 1.69
N GLN A 367 -8.69 23.25 1.29
CA GLN A 367 -9.51 23.22 0.08
C GLN A 367 -8.87 24.11 -0.98
N VAL A 368 -8.52 23.50 -2.12
CA VAL A 368 -8.11 24.25 -3.32
C VAL A 368 -9.37 24.63 -4.09
N TYR A 369 -9.60 25.95 -4.20
CA TYR A 369 -10.75 26.57 -4.84
C TYR A 369 -10.59 26.65 -6.37
N ARG A 370 -9.34 26.79 -6.84
CA ARG A 370 -8.94 26.84 -8.25
C ARG A 370 -7.58 26.22 -8.45
N ALA A 371 -7.40 25.49 -9.55
CA ALA A 371 -6.12 24.97 -9.99
C ALA A 371 -6.01 25.15 -11.50
N PHE A 372 -5.02 25.91 -11.96
CA PHE A 372 -4.80 26.21 -13.36
C PHE A 372 -3.31 26.30 -13.68
N THR A 373 -2.95 26.03 -14.94
CA THR A 373 -1.59 26.25 -15.44
C THR A 373 -1.54 27.59 -16.17
N ALA A 374 -0.56 28.43 -15.84
CA ALA A 374 -0.33 29.71 -16.50
C ALA A 374 1.17 29.91 -16.75
N GLU A 375 1.50 30.94 -17.52
CA GLU A 375 2.88 31.37 -17.71
C GLU A 375 3.44 31.95 -16.40
N VAL A 376 4.72 31.71 -16.10
CA VAL A 376 5.38 32.18 -14.86
C VAL A 376 5.60 33.70 -14.96
N PRO A 377 4.96 34.53 -14.11
CA PRO A 377 5.22 35.96 -14.07
C PRO A 377 6.46 36.25 -13.22
N LEU A 378 6.91 37.51 -13.25
CA LEU A 378 7.83 38.03 -12.23
C LEU A 378 7.00 38.49 -11.02
N LEU A 379 6.93 37.65 -9.97
CA LEU A 379 6.28 38.01 -8.71
C LEU A 379 7.21 38.86 -7.82
N PRO A 380 6.67 39.57 -6.80
CA PRO A 380 7.49 40.25 -5.80
C PRO A 380 8.55 39.31 -5.20
N ASP A 381 9.73 39.87 -4.94
CA ASP A 381 10.87 39.21 -4.26
C ASP A 381 11.48 37.99 -4.99
N ALA A 382 10.90 37.56 -6.13
CA ALA A 382 11.21 36.30 -6.79
C ALA A 382 12.65 36.16 -7.32
N LEU A 383 13.27 37.28 -7.71
CA LEU A 383 14.67 37.33 -8.19
C LEU A 383 15.69 37.21 -7.06
N GLU A 384 15.32 37.54 -5.82
CA GLU A 384 16.17 37.41 -4.64
C GLU A 384 15.93 36.06 -3.96
N GLU A 385 14.66 35.69 -3.77
CA GLU A 385 14.26 34.49 -3.06
C GLU A 385 14.47 33.20 -3.88
N TYR A 386 14.09 33.15 -5.16
CA TYR A 386 14.15 31.91 -5.95
C TYR A 386 14.59 32.10 -7.42
N PRO A 387 15.67 32.86 -7.71
CA PRO A 387 16.11 33.16 -9.07
C PRO A 387 16.32 31.92 -9.96
N ALA A 388 16.77 30.80 -9.39
CA ALA A 388 17.00 29.55 -10.14
C ALA A 388 15.70 28.82 -10.58
N ALA A 389 14.57 29.07 -9.93
CA ALA A 389 13.28 28.46 -10.27
C ALA A 389 12.47 29.27 -11.31
N LEU A 390 12.89 30.51 -11.59
CA LEU A 390 12.36 31.33 -12.67
C LEU A 390 12.78 30.79 -14.05
N PRO A 391 12.02 31.05 -15.12
CA PRO A 391 12.43 30.73 -16.48
C PRO A 391 13.54 31.64 -16.99
N ALA A 392 14.29 31.14 -17.97
CA ALA A 392 15.38 31.84 -18.66
C ALA A 392 15.01 33.25 -19.16
N ARG A 393 13.73 33.50 -19.49
CA ARG A 393 13.23 34.81 -19.94
C ARG A 393 12.96 35.85 -18.83
N LEU A 394 13.05 35.46 -17.55
CA LEU A 394 12.98 36.36 -16.38
C LEU A 394 14.32 36.48 -15.67
N ASN A 395 15.07 35.39 -15.62
CA ASN A 395 16.45 35.35 -15.18
C ASN A 395 17.24 34.50 -16.18
N PRO A 396 18.26 35.03 -16.88
CA PRO A 396 19.08 34.25 -17.81
C PRO A 396 19.79 33.03 -17.20
N ALA A 397 19.97 32.99 -15.87
CA ALA A 397 20.49 31.85 -15.13
C ALA A 397 19.40 30.93 -14.52
N GLY A 398 18.11 31.18 -14.84
CA GLY A 398 16.96 30.44 -14.35
C GLY A 398 16.72 29.13 -15.10
N LEU A 399 16.36 28.07 -14.36
CA LEU A 399 16.16 26.70 -14.86
C LEU A 399 14.67 26.33 -14.99
N GLY A 400 13.76 27.26 -14.75
CA GLY A 400 12.32 27.03 -14.87
C GLY A 400 11.84 26.92 -16.32
N ASN A 401 10.77 26.16 -16.53
CA ASN A 401 9.98 26.22 -17.76
C ASN A 401 9.08 27.46 -17.74
N ASN A 402 8.69 27.95 -18.92
CA ASN A 402 7.89 29.16 -19.04
C ASN A 402 6.48 29.04 -18.40
N HIS A 403 5.93 27.83 -18.24
CA HIS A 403 4.61 27.59 -17.65
C HIS A 403 4.71 26.75 -16.37
N THR A 404 3.81 26.98 -15.41
CA THR A 404 3.70 26.18 -14.18
C THR A 404 2.26 26.09 -13.66
N LEU A 405 2.06 25.28 -12.61
CA LEU A 405 0.80 25.12 -11.89
C LEU A 405 0.63 26.18 -10.80
N PHE A 406 -0.56 26.76 -10.74
CA PHE A 406 -1.03 27.68 -9.70
C PHE A 406 -2.23 27.09 -8.98
N LEU A 407 -2.21 27.15 -7.64
CA LEU A 407 -3.28 26.64 -6.77
C LEU A 407 -3.78 27.77 -5.88
N VAL A 408 -5.08 28.09 -6.00
CA VAL A 408 -5.72 29.14 -5.20
C VAL A 408 -6.48 28.50 -4.05
N MET A 409 -6.17 28.93 -2.84
CA MET A 409 -6.76 28.46 -1.59
C MET A 409 -7.13 29.65 -0.69
N LYS A 410 -7.73 29.40 0.47
CA LYS A 410 -7.93 30.42 1.50
C LYS A 410 -6.58 30.83 2.11
N ASN A 411 -6.38 32.12 2.39
CA ASN A 411 -5.24 32.59 3.17
C ASN A 411 -5.40 32.23 4.66
N TYR A 412 -4.33 31.74 5.28
CA TYR A 412 -4.27 31.45 6.72
C TYR A 412 -3.10 32.24 7.32
N PRO A 413 -3.29 32.93 8.47
CA PRO A 413 -2.33 33.92 8.97
C PRO A 413 -0.97 33.34 9.41
N CYS A 414 -0.88 32.05 9.74
CA CYS A 414 0.38 31.40 10.11
C CYS A 414 0.31 29.86 10.00
N THR A 415 1.48 29.21 10.07
CA THR A 415 1.60 27.77 10.33
C THR A 415 1.49 27.47 11.83
N LEU A 416 1.15 26.23 12.17
CA LEU A 416 1.18 25.75 13.55
C LEU A 416 2.59 25.87 14.16
N HIS A 417 3.65 25.65 13.37
CA HIS A 417 5.02 25.84 13.83
C HIS A 417 5.29 27.29 14.25
N GLN A 418 4.94 28.27 13.40
CA GLN A 418 5.08 29.70 13.70
C GLN A 418 4.28 30.11 14.93
N TYR A 419 3.05 29.59 15.10
CA TYR A 419 2.23 29.86 16.29
C TYR A 419 2.88 29.32 17.58
N LEU A 420 3.36 28.07 17.57
CA LEU A 420 3.91 27.43 18.76
C LEU A 420 5.30 27.97 19.15
N GLN A 421 6.02 28.65 18.25
CA GLN A 421 7.22 29.42 18.60
C GLN A 421 6.92 30.64 19.50
N VAL A 422 5.70 31.21 19.42
CA VAL A 422 5.35 32.47 20.12
C VAL A 422 4.22 32.31 21.14
N CYS A 423 3.51 31.19 21.18
CA CYS A 423 2.35 30.96 22.04
C CYS A 423 2.31 29.54 22.62
N VAL A 424 2.26 29.44 23.96
CA VAL A 424 2.04 28.16 24.65
C VAL A 424 0.53 27.87 24.71
N SER A 425 0.10 26.78 24.09
CA SER A 425 -1.31 26.41 24.02
C SER A 425 -1.83 25.86 25.35
N GLY A 426 -2.81 26.55 25.96
CA GLY A 426 -3.51 26.04 27.13
C GLY A 426 -4.19 24.68 26.86
N PHE A 427 -4.18 23.78 27.86
CA PHE A 427 -4.44 22.33 27.66
C PHE A 427 -5.75 22.00 26.92
N ARG A 428 -6.80 22.81 27.10
CA ARG A 428 -8.08 22.66 26.38
C ARG A 428 -7.94 22.95 24.89
N HIS A 429 -7.27 24.04 24.52
CA HIS A 429 -6.98 24.37 23.12
C HIS A 429 -6.04 23.33 22.51
N GLY A 430 -4.96 22.97 23.18
CA GLY A 430 -4.05 21.91 22.70
C GLY A 430 -4.75 20.55 22.50
N SER A 431 -5.69 20.18 23.38
CA SER A 431 -6.50 18.97 23.21
C SER A 431 -7.43 19.04 21.99
N MET A 432 -8.05 20.20 21.72
CA MET A 432 -8.89 20.40 20.54
C MET A 432 -8.07 20.54 19.25
N MET A 433 -6.82 21.03 19.32
CA MET A 433 -5.85 21.04 18.23
C MET A 433 -5.43 19.61 17.86
N LEU A 434 -5.03 18.80 18.83
CA LEU A 434 -4.69 17.38 18.62
C LEU A 434 -5.89 16.58 18.08
N LEU A 435 -7.10 16.86 18.57
CA LEU A 435 -8.34 16.26 18.05
C LEU A 435 -8.63 16.65 16.60
N GLN A 436 -8.45 17.93 16.22
CA GLN A 436 -8.62 18.37 14.82
C GLN A 436 -7.66 17.69 13.85
N LEU A 437 -6.40 17.46 14.26
CA LEU A 437 -5.44 16.70 13.46
C LEU A 437 -5.87 15.24 13.29
N LEU A 438 -6.41 14.61 14.33
CA LEU A 438 -6.91 13.22 14.26
C LEU A 438 -8.20 13.09 13.43
N GLU A 439 -9.11 14.05 13.49
CA GLU A 439 -10.28 14.12 12.59
C GLU A 439 -9.84 14.28 11.12
N GLY A 440 -8.87 15.17 10.85
CA GLY A 440 -8.29 15.35 9.52
C GLY A 440 -7.61 14.08 8.98
N VAL A 441 -6.77 13.44 9.78
CA VAL A 441 -6.09 12.18 9.39
C VAL A 441 -7.07 11.03 9.21
N ASP A 442 -8.09 10.89 10.06
CA ASP A 442 -9.13 9.87 9.86
C ASP A 442 -9.94 10.11 8.58
N HIS A 443 -10.27 11.37 8.27
CA HIS A 443 -10.96 11.71 7.02
C HIS A 443 -10.14 11.34 5.78
N LEU A 444 -8.82 11.51 5.82
CA LEU A 444 -7.91 11.03 4.77
C LEU A 444 -7.86 9.49 4.72
N CYS A 445 -7.62 8.82 5.85
CA CYS A 445 -7.53 7.37 5.91
C CYS A 445 -8.83 6.67 5.48
N ARG A 446 -10.00 7.17 5.88
CA ARG A 446 -11.33 6.65 5.44
C ARG A 446 -11.56 6.79 3.94
N GLN A 447 -10.84 7.70 3.26
CA GLN A 447 -10.84 7.81 1.80
C GLN A 447 -9.69 7.05 1.13
N GLY A 448 -8.83 6.37 1.89
CA GLY A 448 -7.67 5.65 1.38
C GLY A 448 -6.52 6.56 0.98
N ILE A 449 -6.39 7.73 1.63
CA ILE A 449 -5.32 8.70 1.41
C ILE A 449 -4.41 8.75 2.65
N ALA A 450 -3.10 8.81 2.44
CA ALA A 450 -2.12 9.08 3.49
C ALA A 450 -1.26 10.30 3.13
N HIS A 451 -0.98 11.19 4.08
CA HIS A 451 -0.28 12.46 3.84
C HIS A 451 1.23 12.28 3.69
N ARG A 452 1.86 11.40 4.50
CA ARG A 452 3.29 11.02 4.43
C ARG A 452 4.33 12.14 4.64
N ASP A 453 3.89 13.38 4.82
CA ASP A 453 4.73 14.55 5.14
C ASP A 453 4.00 15.50 6.12
N LEU A 454 3.42 14.93 7.18
CA LEU A 454 2.93 15.75 8.29
C LEU A 454 4.11 16.32 9.09
N LYS A 455 4.02 17.61 9.38
CA LYS A 455 4.90 18.42 10.23
C LYS A 455 4.13 19.68 10.64
N SER A 456 4.58 20.35 11.70
CA SER A 456 3.96 21.59 12.20
C SER A 456 3.95 22.74 11.18
N ASP A 457 4.87 22.73 10.20
CA ASP A 457 4.86 23.68 9.08
C ASP A 457 3.75 23.40 8.05
N ASN A 458 3.39 22.12 7.87
CA ASN A 458 2.36 21.66 6.93
C ASN A 458 0.95 21.65 7.57
N ILE A 459 0.80 22.28 8.73
CA ILE A 459 -0.50 22.58 9.36
C ILE A 459 -0.67 24.10 9.38
N LEU A 460 -1.76 24.59 8.79
CA LEU A 460 -2.14 26.00 8.84
C LEU A 460 -3.09 26.26 10.02
N LEU A 461 -3.03 27.48 10.57
CA LEU A 461 -3.80 27.90 11.73
C LEU A 461 -4.57 29.20 11.47
N GLU A 462 -5.83 29.25 11.91
CA GLU A 462 -6.58 30.49 12.11
C GLU A 462 -7.36 30.42 13.43
N PHE A 463 -8.06 31.50 13.82
CA PHE A 463 -8.94 31.53 14.98
C PHE A 463 -10.40 31.75 14.58
N ASP A 464 -11.33 31.09 15.26
CA ASP A 464 -12.75 31.41 15.13
C ASP A 464 -13.14 32.66 15.94
N SER A 465 -14.39 33.10 15.81
CA SER A 465 -14.91 34.30 16.50
C SER A 465 -15.01 34.17 18.03
N ALA A 466 -14.66 33.01 18.60
CA ALA A 466 -14.55 32.77 20.03
C ALA A 466 -13.08 32.58 20.49
N GLY A 467 -12.11 32.84 19.61
CA GLY A 467 -10.67 32.67 19.89
C GLY A 467 -10.21 31.21 19.90
N CYS A 468 -11.01 30.26 19.42
CA CYS A 468 -10.60 28.86 19.34
C CYS A 468 -9.74 28.61 18.09
N PRO A 469 -8.55 28.00 18.19
CA PRO A 469 -7.71 27.71 17.04
C PRO A 469 -8.34 26.62 16.15
N ARG A 470 -8.49 26.94 14.86
CA ARG A 470 -8.81 26.00 13.78
C ARG A 470 -7.53 25.56 13.09
N LEU A 471 -7.34 24.25 12.96
CA LEU A 471 -6.19 23.65 12.27
C LEU A 471 -6.58 23.03 10.93
N VAL A 472 -5.71 23.17 9.93
CA VAL A 472 -5.94 22.69 8.55
C VAL A 472 -4.67 22.02 7.99
N ILE A 473 -4.76 20.74 7.62
CA ILE A 473 -3.66 20.01 6.96
C ILE A 473 -3.48 20.53 5.53
N THR A 474 -2.24 20.85 5.14
CA THR A 474 -1.87 21.34 3.80
C THR A 474 -0.63 20.65 3.23
N ASP A 475 -0.29 20.97 1.99
CA ASP A 475 0.91 20.52 1.26
C ASP A 475 0.93 19.01 0.90
N PHE A 476 0.05 18.66 -0.05
CA PHE A 476 -0.24 17.28 -0.43
C PHE A 476 0.74 16.66 -1.45
N GLY A 477 1.78 17.38 -1.89
CA GLY A 477 2.74 16.90 -2.88
C GLY A 477 3.42 15.56 -2.55
N CYS A 478 3.54 15.23 -1.25
CA CYS A 478 4.12 13.97 -0.77
C CYS A 478 3.10 12.82 -0.57
N CYS A 479 1.80 13.05 -0.74
CA CYS A 479 0.76 12.12 -0.32
C CYS A 479 0.71 10.81 -1.14
N LEU A 480 0.00 9.81 -0.61
CA LEU A 480 -0.41 8.60 -1.31
C LEU A 480 -1.92 8.68 -1.49
N ALA A 481 -2.37 8.88 -2.74
CA ALA A 481 -3.78 9.03 -3.10
C ALA A 481 -4.17 8.19 -4.34
N GLU A 482 -3.53 7.04 -4.55
CA GLU A 482 -3.89 6.14 -5.65
C GLU A 482 -5.03 5.20 -5.24
N GLU A 483 -6.15 5.24 -5.98
CA GLU A 483 -7.36 4.47 -5.67
C GLU A 483 -7.17 2.95 -5.63
N ARG A 484 -6.25 2.39 -6.44
CA ARG A 484 -5.93 0.96 -6.45
C ARG A 484 -5.12 0.50 -5.24
N LEU A 485 -4.29 1.38 -4.69
CA LEU A 485 -3.38 1.10 -3.58
C LEU A 485 -4.02 1.42 -2.22
N GLY A 486 -4.82 2.49 -2.17
CA GLY A 486 -5.34 3.04 -0.92
C GLY A 486 -4.18 3.37 0.03
N LEU A 487 -4.20 2.77 1.22
CA LEU A 487 -3.19 2.99 2.27
C LEU A 487 -2.00 2.00 2.19
N LYS A 488 -1.93 1.14 1.17
CA LYS A 488 -0.89 0.12 1.01
C LYS A 488 0.03 0.42 -0.15
N LEU A 489 1.31 0.67 0.12
CA LEU A 489 2.32 0.94 -0.89
C LEU A 489 3.18 -0.31 -1.14
N PRO A 490 3.17 -0.90 -2.35
CA PRO A 490 4.11 -1.96 -2.72
C PRO A 490 5.55 -1.48 -2.59
N PHE A 491 6.36 -2.20 -1.82
CA PHE A 491 7.74 -1.82 -1.47
C PHE A 491 8.73 -2.84 -2.04
N THR A 492 8.81 -2.88 -3.37
CA THR A 492 9.61 -3.85 -4.13
C THR A 492 11.11 -3.53 -4.18
N SER A 493 11.50 -2.26 -4.00
CA SER A 493 12.91 -1.83 -4.02
C SER A 493 13.19 -0.66 -3.08
N ARG A 494 14.48 -0.42 -2.78
CA ARG A 494 14.91 0.73 -1.94
C ARG A 494 14.64 2.10 -2.59
N TYR A 495 14.33 2.14 -3.89
CA TYR A 495 14.06 3.35 -4.65
C TYR A 495 12.58 3.80 -4.61
N VAL A 496 11.68 2.99 -4.05
CA VAL A 496 10.25 3.36 -3.89
C VAL A 496 10.12 4.53 -2.92
N TYR A 497 9.45 5.61 -3.36
CA TYR A 497 9.28 6.82 -2.58
C TYR A 497 8.29 6.66 -1.41
N ARG A 498 8.82 6.71 -0.18
CA ARG A 498 8.10 6.45 1.07
C ARG A 498 7.47 7.68 1.76
N GLY A 499 7.65 8.89 1.23
CA GLY A 499 7.15 10.14 1.82
C GLY A 499 8.26 11.18 2.06
N GLY A 500 7.85 12.40 2.45
CA GLY A 500 8.74 13.56 2.56
C GLY A 500 9.48 13.68 3.89
N ASN A 501 8.77 13.54 5.01
CA ASN A 501 9.36 13.77 6.33
C ASN A 501 10.14 12.55 6.82
N SER A 502 11.46 12.52 6.64
CA SER A 502 12.31 11.42 7.13
C SER A 502 12.34 11.27 8.65
N CYS A 503 12.09 12.37 9.38
CA CYS A 503 12.14 12.40 10.85
C CYS A 503 10.83 11.90 11.45
N LEU A 504 9.68 12.32 10.90
CA LEU A 504 8.36 11.85 11.32
C LEU A 504 7.83 10.65 10.49
N MET A 505 8.68 10.00 9.71
CA MET A 505 8.34 8.74 9.02
C MET A 505 8.09 7.65 10.05
N ALA A 506 6.85 7.17 10.15
CA ALA A 506 6.44 6.22 11.19
C ALA A 506 7.27 4.92 11.18
N PRO A 507 7.44 4.23 12.34
CA PRO A 507 8.42 3.14 12.48
C PRO A 507 8.23 2.00 11.49
N GLU A 508 6.98 1.60 11.23
CA GLU A 508 6.63 0.56 10.26
C GLU A 508 6.95 0.95 8.80
N VAL A 509 6.94 2.24 8.46
CA VAL A 509 7.36 2.78 7.16
C VAL A 509 8.88 2.87 7.08
N ALA A 510 9.51 3.35 8.15
CA ALA A 510 10.93 3.66 8.21
C ALA A 510 11.82 2.40 8.31
N THR A 511 11.34 1.37 9.02
CA THR A 511 12.03 0.08 9.22
C THR A 511 11.60 -1.02 8.27
N ALA A 512 10.68 -0.75 7.33
CA ALA A 512 10.38 -1.67 6.24
C ALA A 512 11.63 -1.99 5.42
N GLU A 513 11.82 -3.26 5.08
CA GLU A 513 12.82 -3.73 4.11
C GLU A 513 12.12 -4.16 2.82
N PRO A 514 12.64 -3.80 1.63
CA PRO A 514 11.94 -4.06 0.39
C PRO A 514 12.11 -5.50 -0.08
N GLY A 515 11.08 -6.03 -0.75
CA GLY A 515 11.12 -7.37 -1.33
C GLY A 515 9.85 -7.71 -2.13
N PRO A 516 9.85 -8.85 -2.85
CA PRO A 516 8.69 -9.32 -3.60
C PRO A 516 7.47 -9.49 -2.68
N GLY A 517 6.35 -8.86 -3.03
CA GLY A 517 5.11 -8.93 -2.25
C GLY A 517 5.12 -8.19 -0.90
N VAL A 518 6.15 -7.41 -0.58
CA VAL A 518 6.16 -6.55 0.61
C VAL A 518 5.31 -5.30 0.35
N GLU A 519 4.40 -4.99 1.27
CA GLU A 519 3.61 -3.76 1.29
C GLU A 519 3.92 -2.96 2.57
N ILE A 520 4.02 -1.64 2.45
CA ILE A 520 4.00 -0.72 3.59
C ILE A 520 2.56 -0.26 3.81
N ASP A 521 2.05 -0.52 5.02
CA ASP A 521 0.72 -0.09 5.45
C ASP A 521 0.80 1.28 6.15
N TYR A 522 0.22 2.31 5.52
CA TYR A 522 0.16 3.68 6.02
C TYR A 522 -1.07 3.95 6.90
N SER A 523 -1.97 2.98 7.14
CA SER A 523 -3.27 3.19 7.80
C SER A 523 -3.22 3.75 9.23
N LYS A 524 -2.04 3.77 9.85
CA LYS A 524 -1.77 4.44 11.13
C LYS A 524 -0.48 5.25 11.15
N ALA A 525 0.15 5.48 10.00
CA ALA A 525 1.45 6.15 9.91
C ALA A 525 1.33 7.66 10.19
N ASP A 526 0.39 8.34 9.54
CA ASP A 526 0.11 9.76 9.81
C ASP A 526 -0.36 9.99 11.26
N ALA A 527 -1.12 9.04 11.83
CA ALA A 527 -1.54 9.10 13.23
C ALA A 527 -0.35 9.06 14.22
N TRP A 528 0.74 8.36 13.87
CA TRP A 528 1.98 8.39 14.64
C TRP A 528 2.69 9.75 14.55
N ALA A 529 2.70 10.38 13.37
CA ALA A 529 3.25 11.72 13.18
C ALA A 529 2.45 12.78 13.97
N VAL A 530 1.12 12.66 14.04
CA VAL A 530 0.27 13.47 14.94
C VAL A 530 0.62 13.26 16.41
N GLY A 531 1.01 12.04 16.81
CA GLY A 531 1.55 11.77 18.15
C GLY A 531 2.85 12.54 18.44
N ALA A 532 3.74 12.68 17.46
CA ALA A 532 4.97 13.47 17.61
C ALA A 532 4.69 14.98 17.69
N ILE A 533 3.85 15.51 16.79
CA ILE A 533 3.39 16.91 16.77
C ILE A 533 2.65 17.27 18.08
N GLY A 534 2.03 16.29 18.75
CA GLY A 534 1.43 16.44 20.07
C GLY A 534 2.37 17.01 21.14
N TYR A 535 3.69 16.76 21.05
CA TYR A 535 4.66 17.38 21.97
C TYR A 535 4.75 18.89 21.78
N GLU A 536 4.84 19.33 20.52
CA GLU A 536 4.90 20.76 20.14
C GLU A 536 3.64 21.49 20.62
N ILE A 537 2.46 20.88 20.40
CA ILE A 537 1.15 21.42 20.82
C ILE A 537 1.08 21.62 22.35
N PHE A 538 1.79 20.84 23.16
CA PHE A 538 1.85 20.99 24.62
C PHE A 538 3.16 21.65 25.11
N GLY A 539 3.82 22.44 24.26
CA GLY A 539 4.95 23.28 24.65
C GLY A 539 6.26 22.52 24.92
N GLN A 540 6.39 21.30 24.43
CA GLN A 540 7.64 20.52 24.47
C GLN A 540 8.26 20.42 23.08
N LEU A 541 9.59 20.29 23.01
CA LEU A 541 10.28 20.00 21.76
C LEU A 541 9.82 18.65 21.20
N ASN A 542 9.58 18.58 19.88
CA ASN A 542 9.29 17.32 19.19
C ASN A 542 10.44 16.32 19.42
N PRO A 543 10.19 15.12 20.00
CA PRO A 543 11.25 14.17 20.33
C PRO A 543 12.08 13.69 19.13
N PHE A 544 11.61 13.90 17.90
CA PHE A 544 12.18 13.36 16.66
C PHE A 544 12.87 14.41 15.77
N TYR A 545 12.96 15.68 16.17
CA TYR A 545 13.55 16.76 15.35
C TYR A 545 15.00 17.15 15.72
N SER A 546 15.52 16.80 16.89
CA SER A 546 16.86 17.22 17.33
C SER A 546 17.97 16.21 16.98
N THR A 547 19.22 16.69 16.93
CA THR A 547 20.42 15.86 16.66
C THR A 547 20.79 14.89 17.79
N ILE A 548 20.21 15.07 18.98
CA ILE A 548 20.26 14.15 20.13
C ILE A 548 18.86 13.51 20.36
N GLY A 549 17.97 13.66 19.38
CA GLY A 549 16.59 13.20 19.43
C GLY A 549 16.46 11.70 19.23
N LEU A 550 15.22 11.23 19.36
CA LEU A 550 14.83 9.87 19.06
C LEU A 550 14.72 9.70 17.54
N GLU A 551 15.31 8.66 16.97
CA GLU A 551 14.99 8.30 15.58
C GLU A 551 13.71 7.46 15.55
N SER A 552 12.77 7.76 14.64
CA SER A 552 11.57 6.93 14.45
C SER A 552 11.92 5.46 14.16
N ARG A 553 13.03 5.22 13.46
CA ARG A 553 13.58 3.89 13.16
C ARG A 553 13.93 3.08 14.41
N SER A 554 14.57 3.69 15.41
CA SER A 554 15.30 2.94 16.46
C SER A 554 14.84 3.19 17.91
N TYR A 555 14.07 4.24 18.19
CA TYR A 555 13.65 4.58 19.56
C TYR A 555 12.91 3.45 20.28
N GLN A 556 12.90 3.48 21.61
CA GLN A 556 12.07 2.63 22.46
C GLN A 556 10.99 3.48 23.15
N GLU A 557 9.77 2.96 23.29
CA GLU A 557 8.61 3.71 23.83
C GLU A 557 8.82 4.26 25.26
N LYS A 558 9.78 3.71 26.01
CA LYS A 558 10.22 4.19 27.34
C LYS A 558 11.20 5.37 27.32
N GLN A 559 11.71 5.76 26.15
CA GLN A 559 12.60 6.92 25.96
C GLN A 559 11.83 8.18 25.56
N LEU A 560 10.54 8.06 25.24
CA LEU A 560 9.66 9.21 25.01
C LEU A 560 9.63 10.05 26.30
N PRO A 561 9.93 11.36 26.24
CA PRO A 561 9.86 12.21 27.43
C PRO A 561 8.40 12.28 27.93
N PRO A 562 8.17 12.35 29.26
CA PRO A 562 6.83 12.56 29.77
C PRO A 562 6.34 13.97 29.40
N LEU A 563 5.09 14.06 28.93
CA LEU A 563 4.40 15.34 28.85
C LEU A 563 4.26 15.93 30.27
N GLY A 564 4.24 17.26 30.37
CA GLY A 564 4.19 17.96 31.65
C GLY A 564 3.00 17.51 32.51
N SER A 565 3.18 17.46 33.82
CA SER A 565 2.15 17.00 34.79
C SER A 565 0.84 17.80 34.76
N SER A 566 0.86 19.00 34.17
CA SER A 566 -0.29 19.85 33.90
C SER A 566 -1.13 19.43 32.67
N VAL A 567 -0.56 18.62 31.77
CA VAL A 567 -1.29 18.03 30.63
C VAL A 567 -2.19 16.89 31.15
N PRO A 568 -3.50 16.86 30.84
CA PRO A 568 -4.41 15.83 31.36
C PRO A 568 -3.97 14.40 31.04
N SER A 569 -4.14 13.49 32.01
CA SER A 569 -3.79 12.06 31.90
C SER A 569 -4.26 11.38 30.61
N ASP A 570 -5.49 11.69 30.20
CA ASP A 570 -6.15 11.11 29.04
C ASP A 570 -5.46 11.54 27.73
N VAL A 571 -4.92 12.76 27.70
CA VAL A 571 -4.18 13.33 26.57
C VAL A 571 -2.76 12.76 26.53
N GLN A 572 -2.11 12.60 27.69
CA GLN A 572 -0.83 11.88 27.79
C GLN A 572 -0.95 10.43 27.31
N LEU A 573 -2.06 9.76 27.66
CA LEU A 573 -2.40 8.43 27.19
C LEU A 573 -2.55 8.39 25.66
N VAL A 574 -3.26 9.35 25.05
CA VAL A 574 -3.42 9.41 23.58
C VAL A 574 -2.07 9.61 22.88
N VAL A 575 -1.26 10.59 23.28
CA VAL A 575 0.06 10.83 22.66
C VAL A 575 0.95 9.59 22.78
N ARG A 576 0.98 8.94 23.95
CA ARG A 576 1.72 7.70 24.18
C ARG A 576 1.21 6.53 23.33
N LEU A 577 -0.10 6.39 23.17
CA LEU A 577 -0.72 5.34 22.35
C LEU A 577 -0.45 5.54 20.86
N LEU A 578 -0.49 6.79 20.36
CA LEU A 578 -0.14 7.13 18.98
C LEU A 578 1.34 6.81 18.70
N LEU A 579 2.23 7.08 19.65
CA LEU A 579 3.66 6.77 19.56
C LEU A 579 4.02 5.31 19.95
N CYS A 580 3.05 4.39 19.98
CA CYS A 580 3.37 2.95 19.97
C CYS A 580 4.02 2.55 18.62
N ARG A 581 5.12 1.81 18.69
CA ARG A 581 5.92 1.39 17.52
C ARG A 581 5.25 0.30 16.70
N ASN A 582 4.55 -0.62 17.35
CA ASN A 582 3.83 -1.67 16.66
C ASN A 582 2.45 -1.15 16.23
N PRO A 583 2.14 -1.01 14.93
CA PRO A 583 0.87 -0.47 14.47
C PRO A 583 -0.34 -1.34 14.87
N ASN A 584 -0.15 -2.61 15.22
CA ASN A 584 -1.21 -3.46 15.76
C ASN A 584 -1.60 -3.10 17.21
N LYS A 585 -0.75 -2.37 17.95
CA LYS A 585 -1.04 -1.84 19.29
C LYS A 585 -1.51 -0.39 19.28
N ARG A 586 -1.10 0.38 18.26
CA ARG A 586 -1.50 1.77 18.03
C ARG A 586 -3.01 1.83 17.70
N PRO A 587 -3.80 2.75 18.29
CA PRO A 587 -5.18 2.98 17.85
C PRO A 587 -5.19 3.57 16.42
N THR A 588 -6.35 3.50 15.76
CA THR A 588 -6.61 4.32 14.56
C THR A 588 -6.77 5.80 14.95
N ALA A 589 -6.65 6.70 13.97
CA ALA A 589 -6.90 8.13 14.20
C ALA A 589 -8.31 8.38 14.79
N ARG A 590 -9.35 7.69 14.30
CA ARG A 590 -10.71 7.73 14.86
C ARG A 590 -10.82 7.28 16.32
N VAL A 591 -10.23 6.13 16.69
CA VAL A 591 -10.26 5.67 18.09
C VAL A 591 -9.52 6.66 19.00
N ALA A 592 -8.40 7.23 18.55
CA ALA A 592 -7.69 8.29 19.29
C ALA A 592 -8.51 9.59 19.41
N ALA A 593 -9.19 10.02 18.35
CA ALA A 593 -10.12 11.14 18.37
C ALA A 593 -11.27 10.91 19.37
N ASN A 594 -11.87 9.71 19.36
CA ASN A 594 -12.93 9.32 20.29
C ASN A 594 -12.44 9.33 21.76
N ILE A 595 -11.17 9.00 22.05
CA ILE A 595 -10.58 9.11 23.40
C ILE A 595 -10.52 10.59 23.83
N LEU A 596 -9.97 11.48 23.00
CA LEU A 596 -9.93 12.92 23.31
C LEU A 596 -11.34 13.51 23.46
N TYR A 597 -12.29 13.08 22.63
CA TYR A 597 -13.68 13.50 22.73
C TYR A 597 -14.33 13.10 24.06
N LEU A 598 -14.14 11.86 24.48
CA LEU A 598 -14.64 11.36 25.77
C LEU A 598 -13.96 12.05 26.96
N SER A 599 -12.69 12.44 26.85
CA SER A 599 -12.04 13.28 27.86
C SER A 599 -12.61 14.70 27.91
N LEU A 600 -12.81 15.35 26.75
CA LEU A 600 -13.28 16.73 26.67
C LEU A 600 -14.75 16.89 27.09
N TRP A 601 -15.63 15.98 26.66
CA TRP A 601 -17.09 16.13 26.83
C TRP A 601 -17.78 14.90 27.47
N GLY A 602 -17.10 13.75 27.57
CA GLY A 602 -17.68 12.48 28.06
C GLY A 602 -17.51 12.18 29.55
N LYS A 603 -16.85 13.04 30.35
CA LYS A 603 -16.50 12.72 31.76
C LYS A 603 -17.67 12.25 32.64
N ARG A 604 -18.88 12.81 32.48
CA ARG A 604 -20.08 12.35 33.20
C ARG A 604 -20.55 10.95 32.78
N ALA A 605 -20.35 10.57 31.52
CA ALA A 605 -20.63 9.21 31.05
C ALA A 605 -19.62 8.21 31.60
N LEU A 606 -18.32 8.54 31.52
CA LEU A 606 -17.21 7.73 32.04
C LEU A 606 -17.40 7.40 33.54
N ALA A 607 -17.80 8.37 34.35
CA ALA A 607 -18.09 8.17 35.77
C ALA A 607 -19.30 7.25 36.07
N SER A 608 -20.11 6.91 35.07
CA SER A 608 -21.33 6.09 35.22
C SER A 608 -21.23 4.67 34.65
N LEU A 609 -20.14 4.39 33.91
CA LEU A 609 -19.91 3.14 33.18
C LEU A 609 -19.28 2.07 34.08
N ASN A 610 -20.04 1.01 34.37
CA ASN A 610 -19.43 -0.25 34.77
C ASN A 610 -18.93 -1.00 33.52
N PRO A 611 -17.86 -1.81 33.58
CA PRO A 611 -17.33 -2.58 32.45
C PRO A 611 -18.31 -3.57 31.78
N ALA A 612 -19.50 -3.75 32.34
CA ALA A 612 -20.55 -4.65 31.85
C ALA A 612 -21.88 -3.94 31.49
N SER A 613 -21.96 -2.59 31.52
CA SER A 613 -23.23 -1.86 31.32
C SER A 613 -23.17 -0.87 30.16
N LEU A 614 -23.36 -1.35 28.94
CA LEU A 614 -23.20 -0.56 27.72
C LEU A 614 -24.43 0.30 27.34
N GLY A 615 -25.64 -0.09 27.78
CA GLY A 615 -26.87 0.68 27.53
C GLY A 615 -26.78 2.16 27.95
N LYS A 616 -26.14 2.44 29.10
CA LYS A 616 -25.89 3.80 29.62
C LYS A 616 -25.11 4.70 28.65
N MET A 617 -24.30 4.12 27.76
CA MET A 617 -23.57 4.89 26.75
C MET A 617 -24.52 5.41 25.66
N ALA A 618 -25.55 4.64 25.30
CA ALA A 618 -26.59 5.08 24.38
C ALA A 618 -27.46 6.17 25.02
N ASP A 619 -27.81 6.05 26.31
CA ASP A 619 -28.54 7.08 27.05
C ASP A 619 -27.75 8.41 27.08
N TRP A 620 -26.44 8.36 27.33
CA TRP A 620 -25.59 9.55 27.25
C TRP A 620 -25.50 10.11 25.83
N LEU A 621 -25.32 9.27 24.80
CA LEU A 621 -25.26 9.72 23.41
C LEU A 621 -26.57 10.41 22.99
N LEU A 622 -27.73 9.88 23.38
CA LEU A 622 -29.03 10.52 23.17
C LEU A 622 -29.09 11.90 23.82
N CYS A 623 -28.80 11.99 25.13
CA CYS A 623 -28.79 13.26 25.87
C CYS A 623 -27.79 14.28 25.27
N HIS A 624 -26.59 13.85 24.92
CA HIS A 624 -25.55 14.70 24.34
C HIS A 624 -25.91 15.14 22.92
N SER A 625 -26.52 14.27 22.11
CA SER A 625 -27.02 14.63 20.77
C SER A 625 -28.11 15.70 20.83
N ALA A 626 -29.01 15.64 21.83
CA ALA A 626 -30.00 16.66 22.08
C ALA A 626 -29.35 17.99 22.51
N VAL A 627 -28.33 17.98 23.38
CA VAL A 627 -27.57 19.18 23.77
C VAL A 627 -26.87 19.83 22.57
N VAL A 628 -26.25 19.04 21.68
CA VAL A 628 -25.59 19.56 20.47
C VAL A 628 -26.60 20.11 19.46
N LEU A 629 -27.79 19.49 19.34
CA LEU A 629 -28.89 20.01 18.52
C LEU A 629 -29.42 21.35 19.05
N LEU A 630 -29.70 21.44 20.35
CA LEU A 630 -30.24 22.65 20.99
C LEU A 630 -29.25 23.82 20.94
N LYS A 631 -27.95 23.58 21.18
CA LYS A 631 -26.90 24.59 20.99
C LYS A 631 -26.80 25.07 19.54
N GLY A 632 -27.14 24.22 18.57
CA GLY A 632 -27.13 24.55 17.15
C GLY A 632 -28.16 25.61 16.73
N CYS A 633 -29.17 25.92 17.56
CA CYS A 633 -30.17 26.94 17.28
C CYS A 633 -29.69 28.39 17.54
N GLY A 634 -28.54 28.58 18.20
CA GLY A 634 -28.06 29.88 18.70
C GLY A 634 -27.26 30.75 17.72
N GLY A 635 -27.08 30.35 16.46
CA GLY A 635 -26.48 31.21 15.43
C GLY A 635 -24.96 31.44 15.52
N GLY A 636 -24.16 30.37 15.63
CA GLY A 636 -22.69 30.46 15.55
C GLY A 636 -22.01 29.10 15.31
N ALA A 637 -21.03 29.05 14.40
CA ALA A 637 -20.28 27.85 14.06
C ALA A 637 -18.86 27.88 14.68
N SER A 638 -18.78 27.72 16.00
CA SER A 638 -17.48 27.57 16.67
C SER A 638 -16.85 26.20 16.39
N VAL A 639 -15.51 26.13 16.45
CA VAL A 639 -14.72 24.91 16.23
C VAL A 639 -15.14 23.79 17.21
N GLU A 640 -15.42 24.12 18.47
CA GLU A 640 -15.95 23.17 19.46
C GLU A 640 -17.29 22.56 19.02
N ALA A 641 -18.22 23.38 18.49
CA ALA A 641 -19.51 22.91 18.02
C ALA A 641 -19.38 22.08 16.71
N GLU A 642 -18.36 22.34 15.89
CA GLU A 642 -18.02 21.49 14.74
C GLU A 642 -17.50 20.13 15.16
N LEU A 643 -16.52 20.07 16.07
CA LEU A 643 -16.00 18.81 16.62
C LEU A 643 -17.12 17.99 17.27
N GLN A 644 -18.03 18.65 17.99
CA GLN A 644 -19.21 18.01 18.57
C GLN A 644 -20.14 17.38 17.52
N ARG A 645 -20.39 18.06 16.40
CA ARG A 645 -21.19 17.51 15.28
C ARG A 645 -20.43 16.44 14.49
N GLY A 646 -19.12 16.60 14.30
CA GLY A 646 -18.25 15.68 13.57
C GLY A 646 -18.21 14.29 14.21
N PHE A 647 -17.97 14.24 15.53
CA PHE A 647 -18.06 13.01 16.32
C PHE A 647 -19.43 12.32 16.17
N LEU A 648 -20.53 13.04 16.35
CA LEU A 648 -21.88 12.47 16.27
C LEU A 648 -22.22 11.95 14.85
N ALA A 649 -21.72 12.60 13.80
CA ALA A 649 -21.83 12.11 12.42
C ALA A 649 -20.90 10.92 12.12
N ASN A 650 -19.78 10.77 12.83
CA ASN A 650 -18.77 9.74 12.60
C ASN A 650 -18.85 8.56 13.61
N LEU A 651 -19.91 8.49 14.42
CA LEU A 651 -20.12 7.44 15.44
C LEU A 651 -20.06 6.02 14.87
N ASP A 652 -19.24 5.19 15.51
CA ASP A 652 -19.32 3.73 15.46
C ASP A 652 -19.27 3.17 16.89
N LEU A 653 -19.99 2.08 17.15
CA LEU A 653 -20.11 1.50 18.49
C LEU A 653 -18.86 0.72 18.91
N GLU A 654 -18.17 0.02 18.01
CA GLU A 654 -16.94 -0.71 18.33
C GLU A 654 -15.76 0.25 18.53
N GLU A 655 -15.64 1.29 17.70
CA GLU A 655 -14.62 2.34 17.86
C GLU A 655 -14.82 3.13 19.17
N LEU A 656 -16.07 3.39 19.58
CA LEU A 656 -16.37 4.06 20.84
C LEU A 656 -16.14 3.14 22.06
N ARG A 657 -16.47 1.84 21.94
CA ARG A 657 -16.15 0.81 22.95
C ARG A 657 -14.64 0.72 23.18
N MET A 658 -13.84 0.70 22.11
CA MET A 658 -12.38 0.69 22.20
C MET A 658 -11.85 1.96 22.89
N ALA A 659 -12.34 3.15 22.51
CA ALA A 659 -11.94 4.40 23.14
C ALA A 659 -12.24 4.46 24.66
N ALA A 660 -13.45 4.06 25.07
CA ALA A 660 -13.82 3.97 26.48
C ALA A 660 -12.98 2.92 27.23
N GLY A 661 -12.67 1.78 26.59
CA GLY A 661 -11.80 0.74 27.14
C GLY A 661 -10.37 1.24 27.43
N TYR A 662 -9.77 2.01 26.51
CA TYR A 662 -8.47 2.65 26.74
C TYR A 662 -8.50 3.60 27.94
N LEU A 663 -9.54 4.44 28.08
CA LEU A 663 -9.67 5.38 29.20
C LEU A 663 -9.82 4.65 30.55
N MET A 664 -10.71 3.66 30.65
CA MET A 664 -10.87 2.89 31.89
C MET A 664 -9.58 2.17 32.30
N TYR A 665 -8.82 1.63 31.35
CA TYR A 665 -7.54 0.97 31.61
C TYR A 665 -6.43 1.97 32.00
N GLY A 666 -6.40 3.15 31.39
CA GLY A 666 -5.48 4.23 31.75
C GLY A 666 -5.68 4.72 33.19
N LEU A 667 -6.94 4.88 33.60
CA LEU A 667 -7.31 5.29 34.97
C LEU A 667 -6.89 4.27 36.04
N GLN A 668 -6.90 2.96 35.71
CA GLN A 668 -6.39 1.92 36.61
C GLN A 668 -4.87 2.00 36.77
N LEU A 669 -4.12 2.24 35.68
CA LEU A 669 -2.66 2.35 35.73
C LEU A 669 -2.17 3.58 36.50
N SER A 670 -2.90 4.70 36.48
CA SER A 670 -2.56 5.86 37.31
C SER A 670 -2.85 5.65 38.80
N ALA A 671 -3.90 4.89 39.15
CA ALA A 671 -4.22 4.58 40.55
C ALA A 671 -3.18 3.66 41.21
N GLU A 672 -2.53 2.76 40.45
CA GLU A 672 -1.43 1.92 40.95
C GLU A 672 -0.13 2.71 41.24
N GLN A 673 -0.02 3.97 40.80
CA GLN A 673 1.17 4.80 41.01
C GLN A 673 1.08 5.74 42.23
N THR A 674 -0.13 5.98 42.77
CA THR A 674 -0.37 6.79 43.99
C THR A 674 -0.65 5.86 45.18
N GLY A 675 0.42 5.25 45.72
CA GLY A 675 0.29 4.02 46.52
C GLY A 675 0.08 4.17 48.03
N HIS A 676 -0.53 3.13 48.61
CA HIS A 676 -0.41 2.74 50.03
C HIS A 676 -0.37 1.21 50.11
N LEU A 677 0.52 0.66 50.95
CA LEU A 677 0.87 -0.77 50.97
C LEU A 677 1.10 -1.24 52.42
N PRO A 678 0.30 -2.18 52.96
CA PRO A 678 0.64 -2.92 54.16
C PRO A 678 1.44 -4.20 53.81
N THR A 679 2.39 -4.57 54.65
CA THR A 679 3.39 -5.61 54.38
C THR A 679 2.99 -7.01 54.86
N SER A 680 3.32 -8.05 54.08
CA SER A 680 3.87 -9.33 54.58
C SER A 680 4.18 -10.31 53.44
N HIS A 681 5.30 -11.03 53.56
CA HIS A 681 5.66 -12.14 52.67
C HIS A 681 5.00 -13.44 53.15
N GLN A 682 4.34 -14.18 52.25
CA GLN A 682 4.51 -15.63 52.07
C GLN A 682 3.75 -16.19 50.85
N ASP A 683 4.16 -17.37 50.39
CA ASP A 683 3.49 -18.27 49.44
C ASP A 683 3.22 -17.80 48.00
N LEU A 684 4.29 -17.30 47.37
CA LEU A 684 4.49 -17.43 45.92
C LEU A 684 4.96 -18.86 45.55
N LYS A 685 4.03 -19.83 45.34
CA LYS A 685 4.45 -21.16 44.83
C LYS A 685 3.46 -22.02 44.01
N THR A 686 2.58 -21.40 43.20
CA THR A 686 2.07 -22.03 41.95
C THR A 686 1.84 -20.96 40.87
N GLY A 687 2.48 -21.11 39.71
CA GLY A 687 2.48 -20.07 38.66
C GLY A 687 1.15 -19.96 37.90
N ASN A 688 0.79 -18.74 37.48
CA ASN A 688 -0.34 -18.48 36.59
C ASN A 688 -0.04 -17.31 35.64
N LEU A 689 -0.48 -17.43 34.38
CA LEU A 689 -0.14 -16.49 33.29
C LEU A 689 -0.93 -15.17 33.35
N SER A 690 -0.42 -14.15 32.65
CA SER A 690 -0.90 -12.76 32.74
C SER A 690 -2.25 -12.51 32.05
N CYS A 691 -2.93 -11.42 32.43
CA CYS A 691 -4.34 -11.20 32.05
C CYS A 691 -4.58 -11.01 30.54
N MET A 692 -3.61 -10.47 29.78
CA MET A 692 -3.69 -10.44 28.30
C MET A 692 -3.82 -11.85 27.68
N GLN A 693 -3.26 -12.87 28.33
CA GLN A 693 -3.42 -14.28 27.95
C GLN A 693 -4.68 -14.95 28.54
N ARG A 694 -5.66 -14.17 29.05
CA ARG A 694 -6.98 -14.68 29.44
C ARG A 694 -8.10 -14.15 28.56
N ALA A 695 -8.07 -12.88 28.15
CA ALA A 695 -9.06 -12.31 27.23
C ALA A 695 -9.10 -13.05 25.88
N GLY A 696 -7.97 -13.07 25.15
CA GLY A 696 -7.88 -13.79 23.87
C GLY A 696 -7.99 -15.32 24.01
N LEU A 697 -7.57 -15.87 25.15
CA LEU A 697 -7.59 -17.32 25.39
C LEU A 697 -9.01 -17.85 25.68
N LEU A 698 -9.90 -17.05 26.28
CA LEU A 698 -11.31 -17.42 26.45
C LEU A 698 -12.04 -17.55 25.10
N GLN A 699 -11.80 -16.64 24.14
CA GLN A 699 -12.29 -16.80 22.77
C GLN A 699 -11.68 -18.05 22.09
N PHE A 700 -10.36 -18.24 22.17
CA PHE A 700 -9.68 -19.37 21.52
C PHE A 700 -10.03 -20.75 22.11
N MET A 701 -10.20 -20.84 23.43
CA MET A 701 -10.58 -22.10 24.09
C MET A 701 -12.06 -22.42 23.90
N SER A 702 -12.96 -21.43 23.88
CA SER A 702 -14.38 -21.67 23.60
C SER A 702 -14.56 -22.32 22.21
N MET A 703 -13.94 -21.77 21.16
CA MET A 703 -13.97 -22.40 19.83
C MET A 703 -13.33 -23.79 19.80
N ARG A 704 -12.19 -24.01 20.48
CA ARG A 704 -11.54 -25.35 20.51
C ARG A 704 -12.36 -26.39 21.27
N LEU A 705 -13.08 -26.01 22.33
CA LEU A 705 -13.92 -26.92 23.10
C LEU A 705 -15.20 -27.29 22.34
N ILE A 706 -15.83 -26.31 21.68
CA ILE A 706 -16.97 -26.53 20.78
C ILE A 706 -16.56 -27.47 19.63
N ARG A 707 -15.43 -27.19 18.95
CA ARG A 707 -14.97 -27.98 17.80
C ARG A 707 -14.62 -29.43 18.18
N ARG A 708 -14.06 -29.67 19.38
CA ARG A 708 -13.87 -31.04 19.91
C ARG A 708 -15.17 -31.74 20.29
N SER A 709 -16.14 -31.00 20.85
CA SER A 709 -17.43 -31.57 21.27
C SER A 709 -18.32 -31.98 20.10
N CYS A 710 -18.36 -31.17 19.02
CA CYS A 710 -19.10 -31.51 17.80
C CYS A 710 -18.52 -32.75 17.08
N VAL A 711 -17.19 -32.92 17.07
CA VAL A 711 -16.54 -34.10 16.47
C VAL A 711 -16.81 -35.37 17.28
N ALA A 712 -16.94 -35.27 18.60
CA ALA A 712 -17.35 -36.41 19.44
C ALA A 712 -18.81 -36.83 19.20
N PHE A 713 -19.73 -35.87 19.00
CA PHE A 713 -21.15 -36.16 18.79
C PHE A 713 -21.45 -36.78 17.41
N MET A 714 -20.61 -36.53 16.40
CA MET A 714 -20.71 -37.11 15.05
C MET A 714 -20.17 -38.55 14.95
N ARG A 715 -19.65 -39.14 16.05
CA ARG A 715 -19.17 -40.53 16.10
C ARG A 715 -20.04 -41.38 17.03
N GLY A 716 -21.28 -41.62 16.59
CA GLY A 716 -22.16 -42.63 17.18
C GLY A 716 -21.55 -44.03 17.07
N GLN A 717 -21.83 -44.89 18.04
CA GLN A 717 -21.21 -46.21 18.18
C GLN A 717 -21.90 -47.27 17.29
N LEU A 718 -21.11 -48.23 16.81
CA LEU A 718 -21.53 -49.60 16.55
C LEU A 718 -20.55 -50.54 17.28
N VAL A 719 -21.07 -51.65 17.82
CA VAL A 719 -20.34 -52.59 18.67
C VAL A 719 -20.77 -54.02 18.33
N GLY A 720 -19.82 -54.95 18.24
CA GLY A 720 -20.04 -56.34 17.82
C GLY A 720 -19.88 -56.53 16.30
N VAL A 721 -19.51 -57.71 15.78
CA VAL A 721 -19.28 -59.02 16.42
C VAL A 721 -18.00 -59.68 15.85
N SER A 722 -17.52 -60.74 16.52
CA SER A 722 -16.26 -61.48 16.37
C SER A 722 -15.82 -61.96 14.97
N GLY A 723 -14.49 -62.08 14.81
CA GLY A 723 -13.88 -63.37 14.45
C GLY A 723 -13.01 -63.45 13.18
N ILE A 724 -11.76 -63.92 13.34
CA ILE A 724 -10.82 -64.43 12.29
C ILE A 724 -10.35 -63.35 11.28
N GLY A 725 -9.12 -63.31 10.77
CA GLY A 725 -7.88 -64.05 11.08
C GLY A 725 -6.97 -64.17 9.86
N ILE A 726 -5.69 -63.78 10.00
CA ILE A 726 -4.58 -63.89 8.99
C ILE A 726 -4.69 -62.91 7.79
N GLY A 727 -3.55 -62.37 7.33
CA GLY A 727 -3.42 -61.63 6.06
C GLY A 727 -2.44 -60.45 6.10
N ILE A 728 -1.20 -60.65 5.65
CA ILE A 728 -0.19 -59.57 5.50
C ILE A 728 -0.28 -58.97 4.10
N GLY A 729 -0.32 -57.65 3.97
CA GLY A 729 -0.28 -56.96 2.67
C GLY A 729 0.05 -55.47 2.78
N ASN A 730 1.22 -55.06 2.27
CA ASN A 730 1.64 -53.67 2.22
C ASN A 730 0.97 -52.92 1.05
N LEU A 731 0.15 -51.91 1.32
CA LEU A 731 -0.29 -50.93 0.31
C LEU A 731 -0.36 -49.52 0.93
N LYS A 732 0.49 -48.61 0.42
CA LYS A 732 0.47 -47.17 0.80
C LYS A 732 -0.73 -46.47 0.15
N ALA A 733 -1.85 -46.40 0.83
CA ALA A 733 -3.02 -45.68 0.34
C ALA A 733 -2.84 -44.15 0.47
N THR A 734 -2.59 -43.46 -0.64
CA THR A 734 -2.83 -42.02 -0.75
C THR A 734 -4.35 -41.73 -0.67
N PRO A 735 -4.79 -40.66 0.00
CA PRO A 735 -6.21 -40.40 0.21
C PRO A 735 -6.89 -39.90 -1.07
N ARG A 736 -7.42 -40.81 -1.89
CA ARG A 736 -8.29 -40.46 -3.03
C ARG A 736 -9.46 -39.59 -2.56
N ARG A 737 -9.60 -38.40 -3.16
CA ARG A 737 -10.80 -37.56 -3.02
C ARG A 737 -11.99 -38.25 -3.67
N LEU A 738 -12.94 -38.71 -2.86
CA LEU A 738 -14.30 -39.03 -3.29
C LEU A 738 -15.20 -37.82 -2.98
N MET A 739 -15.80 -37.23 -4.02
CA MET A 739 -17.10 -36.50 -4.04
C MET A 739 -17.23 -35.64 -5.31
N SER A 740 -17.29 -36.27 -6.48
CA SER A 740 -17.98 -35.75 -7.67
C SER A 740 -18.19 -36.88 -8.67
N GLY A 741 -19.31 -36.89 -9.38
CA GLY A 741 -19.61 -37.86 -10.45
C GLY A 741 -19.01 -37.50 -11.82
N LYS A 742 -17.91 -36.74 -11.86
CA LYS A 742 -17.20 -36.39 -13.10
C LYS A 742 -16.01 -37.32 -13.34
N THR A 743 -15.86 -37.77 -14.58
CA THR A 743 -14.75 -38.62 -15.06
C THR A 743 -13.43 -37.88 -15.27
N TYR A 744 -13.44 -36.55 -15.28
CA TYR A 744 -12.29 -35.71 -15.63
C TYR A 744 -11.80 -34.86 -14.45
N ASN A 745 -10.51 -34.50 -14.49
CA ASN A 745 -9.92 -33.52 -13.58
C ASN A 745 -10.50 -32.12 -13.83
N VAL A 746 -11.02 -31.48 -12.78
CA VAL A 746 -11.63 -30.14 -12.85
C VAL A 746 -11.00 -29.19 -11.83
N PRO A 747 -10.79 -27.90 -12.17
CA PRO A 747 -10.43 -26.87 -11.19
C PRO A 747 -11.46 -26.76 -10.05
N PRO A 748 -11.03 -26.58 -8.79
CA PRO A 748 -11.95 -26.47 -7.65
C PRO A 748 -12.75 -25.16 -7.69
N SER A 749 -14.08 -25.25 -7.58
CA SER A 749 -14.95 -24.06 -7.56
C SER A 749 -14.62 -23.12 -6.40
N SER A 750 -14.56 -21.83 -6.70
CA SER A 750 -14.35 -20.74 -5.75
C SER A 750 -15.49 -20.55 -4.75
N GLU A 751 -16.62 -21.25 -4.91
CA GLU A 751 -17.72 -21.33 -3.94
C GLU A 751 -17.34 -22.17 -2.70
N PHE A 752 -16.44 -23.14 -2.86
CA PHE A 752 -16.06 -24.10 -1.81
C PHE A 752 -14.59 -23.99 -1.38
N VAL A 753 -13.71 -23.46 -2.25
CA VAL A 753 -12.27 -23.30 -1.98
C VAL A 753 -11.82 -21.91 -2.42
N ALA A 754 -11.37 -21.07 -1.48
CA ALA A 754 -10.81 -19.77 -1.81
C ALA A 754 -9.65 -19.88 -2.83
N ARG A 755 -9.63 -19.01 -3.85
CA ARG A 755 -8.67 -19.08 -4.96
C ARG A 755 -7.22 -19.03 -4.47
N VAL A 756 -6.94 -18.18 -3.48
CA VAL A 756 -5.66 -18.01 -2.80
C VAL A 756 -5.22 -19.18 -1.89
N SER A 757 -6.02 -20.26 -1.77
CA SER A 757 -5.74 -21.37 -0.83
C SER A 757 -5.53 -22.71 -1.53
N GLY A 758 -4.43 -23.40 -1.22
CA GLY A 758 -4.06 -24.70 -1.77
C GLY A 758 -2.64 -24.70 -2.34
N ILE A 759 -2.29 -25.78 -3.06
CA ILE A 759 -1.06 -25.84 -3.85
C ILE A 759 -1.30 -25.09 -5.16
N ALA A 760 -0.31 -24.31 -5.62
CA ALA A 760 -0.36 -23.54 -6.86
C ALA A 760 0.17 -24.37 -8.05
N THR A 761 -0.55 -25.43 -8.40
CA THR A 761 -0.45 -26.11 -9.71
C THR A 761 -1.19 -25.29 -10.78
N MET A 762 -0.86 -25.53 -12.05
CA MET A 762 -1.53 -24.90 -13.20
C MET A 762 -3.05 -25.16 -13.16
N ALA A 763 -3.83 -24.08 -13.25
CA ALA A 763 -5.29 -24.05 -13.06
C ALA A 763 -5.80 -24.73 -11.76
N LYS A 764 -4.92 -24.93 -10.76
CA LYS A 764 -5.17 -25.70 -9.52
C LYS A 764 -5.63 -27.14 -9.75
N LEU A 765 -5.18 -27.75 -10.86
CA LEU A 765 -5.40 -29.16 -11.19
C LEU A 765 -4.61 -30.10 -10.25
N PRO A 766 -4.89 -31.40 -10.24
CA PRO A 766 -4.00 -32.39 -9.63
C PRO A 766 -2.59 -32.31 -10.23
N TYR A 767 -1.59 -32.55 -9.38
CA TYR A 767 -0.24 -32.88 -9.82
C TYR A 767 -0.15 -34.40 -10.11
N GLN A 768 0.57 -34.78 -11.17
CA GLN A 768 0.81 -36.18 -11.54
C GLN A 768 2.26 -36.37 -12.02
N ASP A 769 2.96 -37.41 -11.55
CA ASP A 769 4.39 -37.62 -11.86
C ASP A 769 4.69 -38.06 -13.32
N THR A 770 3.66 -38.46 -14.08
CA THR A 770 3.79 -38.92 -15.48
C THR A 770 2.63 -38.42 -16.35
N ALA A 771 2.81 -38.44 -17.67
CA ALA A 771 1.75 -38.11 -18.63
C ALA A 771 0.77 -39.27 -18.93
N GLU A 772 0.89 -40.40 -18.23
CA GLU A 772 0.10 -41.61 -18.50
C GLU A 772 -1.39 -41.39 -18.21
N GLY A 773 -2.24 -41.75 -19.17
CA GLY A 773 -3.70 -41.58 -19.06
C GLY A 773 -4.20 -40.14 -19.15
N LEU A 774 -3.34 -39.17 -19.51
CA LEU A 774 -3.73 -37.78 -19.75
C LEU A 774 -3.92 -37.52 -21.26
N ASP A 775 -5.00 -36.83 -21.62
CA ASP A 775 -5.22 -36.36 -22.99
C ASP A 775 -4.30 -35.16 -23.32
N ALA A 776 -4.11 -34.27 -22.36
CA ALA A 776 -3.19 -33.13 -22.42
C ALA A 776 -2.56 -32.87 -21.03
N ALA A 777 -1.38 -32.25 -20.99
CA ALA A 777 -0.67 -32.00 -19.74
C ALA A 777 0.05 -30.64 -19.75
N PHE A 778 -0.03 -29.93 -18.62
CA PHE A 778 0.77 -28.72 -18.40
C PHE A 778 2.15 -29.10 -17.85
N ILE A 779 3.20 -28.58 -18.48
CA ILE A 779 4.61 -28.91 -18.17
C ILE A 779 5.47 -27.64 -18.22
N GLY A 780 6.33 -27.43 -17.24
CA GLY A 780 7.24 -26.27 -17.20
C GLY A 780 8.65 -26.58 -17.68
N VAL A 781 9.33 -25.62 -18.31
CA VAL A 781 10.74 -25.74 -18.71
C VAL A 781 11.55 -24.52 -18.24
N PRO A 782 12.00 -24.49 -16.97
CA PRO A 782 12.54 -23.29 -16.33
C PRO A 782 14.04 -23.03 -16.66
N ILE A 783 14.32 -22.55 -17.88
CA ILE A 783 15.67 -22.19 -18.36
C ILE A 783 15.68 -20.83 -19.08
N ASP A 784 16.78 -20.09 -18.99
CA ASP A 784 16.99 -18.78 -19.64
C ASP A 784 18.47 -18.56 -20.06
N THR A 785 19.17 -19.65 -20.37
CA THR A 785 20.61 -19.65 -20.67
C THR A 785 20.93 -19.59 -22.18
N GLY A 786 19.90 -19.60 -23.03
CA GLY A 786 19.99 -19.25 -24.45
C GLY A 786 19.69 -17.78 -24.75
N THR A 787 19.10 -17.03 -23.79
CA THR A 787 18.77 -15.60 -23.90
C THR A 787 20.01 -14.73 -24.11
N SER A 788 19.97 -13.80 -25.07
CA SER A 788 21.09 -12.90 -25.38
C SER A 788 21.09 -11.56 -24.63
N ASN A 789 19.98 -11.16 -24.00
CA ASN A 789 19.76 -9.81 -23.47
C ASN A 789 19.40 -9.79 -21.97
N ARG A 790 18.13 -10.03 -21.61
CA ARG A 790 17.60 -9.89 -20.25
C ARG A 790 17.14 -11.25 -19.69
N PRO A 791 17.95 -11.94 -18.86
CA PRO A 791 17.58 -13.22 -18.28
C PRO A 791 16.51 -13.05 -17.18
N GLY A 792 15.79 -14.13 -16.86
CA GLY A 792 14.72 -14.14 -15.86
C GLY A 792 13.58 -15.12 -16.16
N THR A 793 13.49 -15.62 -17.39
CA THR A 793 12.40 -16.48 -17.88
C THR A 793 12.42 -17.88 -17.26
N ARG A 794 13.54 -18.28 -16.64
CA ARG A 794 13.62 -19.44 -15.74
C ARG A 794 12.59 -19.41 -14.60
N PHE A 795 12.02 -18.25 -14.27
CA PHE A 795 10.96 -18.10 -13.26
C PHE A 795 9.53 -18.05 -13.84
N GLY A 796 9.37 -17.91 -15.16
CA GLY A 796 8.07 -17.88 -15.86
C GLY A 796 7.12 -19.01 -15.48
N PRO A 797 7.54 -20.30 -15.53
CA PRO A 797 6.67 -21.45 -15.23
C PRO A 797 6.15 -21.48 -13.78
N ARG A 798 6.76 -20.71 -12.87
CA ARG A 798 6.32 -20.58 -11.49
C ARG A 798 5.31 -19.45 -11.30
N GLN A 799 5.53 -18.30 -11.94
CA GLN A 799 4.59 -17.18 -11.85
C GLN A 799 3.29 -17.47 -12.62
N ILE A 800 3.37 -18.07 -13.81
CA ILE A 800 2.19 -18.46 -14.61
C ILE A 800 1.26 -19.37 -13.79
N ARG A 801 1.81 -20.37 -13.09
CA ARG A 801 1.04 -21.22 -12.17
C ARG A 801 0.39 -20.44 -11.03
N ALA A 802 1.10 -19.48 -10.44
CA ALA A 802 0.58 -18.65 -9.36
C ALA A 802 -0.62 -17.79 -9.81
N GLU A 803 -0.56 -17.17 -11.00
CA GLU A 803 -1.66 -16.37 -11.54
C GLU A 803 -2.83 -17.22 -12.08
N SER A 804 -2.56 -18.46 -12.50
CA SER A 804 -3.58 -19.39 -13.04
C SER A 804 -4.74 -19.72 -12.09
N VAL A 805 -4.63 -19.37 -10.80
CA VAL A 805 -5.71 -19.51 -9.80
C VAL A 805 -6.96 -18.66 -10.12
N LEU A 806 -6.87 -17.72 -11.06
CA LEU A 806 -8.00 -16.91 -11.55
C LEU A 806 -8.81 -17.58 -12.67
N LEU A 807 -8.31 -18.67 -13.28
CA LEU A 807 -8.99 -19.40 -14.37
C LEU A 807 -10.34 -20.01 -13.94
N ARG A 808 -11.19 -20.33 -14.92
CA ARG A 808 -12.54 -20.88 -14.72
C ARG A 808 -12.77 -22.12 -15.59
N THR A 809 -13.92 -22.76 -15.40
CA THR A 809 -14.26 -24.05 -16.03
C THR A 809 -14.60 -23.96 -17.52
N TYR A 810 -14.94 -22.77 -18.01
CA TYR A 810 -15.37 -22.55 -19.40
C TYR A 810 -14.70 -21.31 -19.98
N SER A 811 -14.37 -21.33 -21.27
CA SER A 811 -14.05 -20.11 -22.02
C SER A 811 -15.33 -19.35 -22.39
N GLY A 812 -15.20 -18.05 -22.68
CA GLY A 812 -16.29 -17.24 -23.23
C GLY A 812 -16.76 -17.67 -24.64
N THR A 813 -16.07 -18.64 -25.25
CA THR A 813 -16.43 -19.29 -26.53
C THR A 813 -17.39 -20.48 -26.37
N GLY A 814 -17.77 -20.86 -25.14
CA GLY A 814 -18.51 -22.09 -24.86
C GLY A 814 -17.64 -23.35 -24.72
N ALA A 815 -16.32 -23.25 -24.93
CA ALA A 815 -15.38 -24.36 -24.79
C ALA A 815 -15.29 -24.87 -23.33
N ALA A 816 -15.29 -26.20 -23.17
CA ALA A 816 -15.34 -26.93 -21.90
C ALA A 816 -14.28 -28.06 -21.82
N PRO A 817 -12.97 -27.73 -21.82
CA PRO A 817 -11.91 -28.74 -21.87
C PRO A 817 -11.94 -29.69 -20.67
N TRP A 818 -12.23 -29.20 -19.47
CA TRP A 818 -12.31 -30.01 -18.24
C TRP A 818 -13.55 -30.94 -18.17
N GLU A 819 -14.41 -30.94 -19.18
CA GLU A 819 -15.53 -31.87 -19.33
C GLU A 819 -15.36 -32.82 -20.53
N SER A 820 -14.19 -32.79 -21.18
CA SER A 820 -13.92 -33.52 -22.43
C SER A 820 -12.50 -34.10 -22.54
N MET A 821 -11.55 -33.63 -21.72
CA MET A 821 -10.18 -34.13 -21.67
C MET A 821 -9.72 -34.38 -20.23
N MET A 822 -8.93 -35.42 -20.03
CA MET A 822 -8.17 -35.64 -18.80
C MET A 822 -6.90 -34.79 -18.82
N VAL A 823 -6.81 -33.81 -17.92
CA VAL A 823 -5.70 -32.85 -17.87
C VAL A 823 -5.11 -32.77 -16.45
N ALA A 824 -3.79 -32.65 -16.34
CA ALA A 824 -3.08 -32.44 -15.07
C ALA A 824 -1.87 -31.50 -15.25
N ASP A 825 -1.28 -31.09 -14.13
CA ASP A 825 0.04 -30.46 -14.09
C ASP A 825 1.08 -31.56 -13.81
N ILE A 826 2.04 -31.76 -14.72
CA ILE A 826 3.09 -32.78 -14.59
C ILE A 826 4.43 -32.21 -14.09
N GLY A 827 4.41 -30.99 -13.53
CA GLY A 827 5.60 -30.37 -12.93
C GLY A 827 6.54 -29.74 -13.96
N ASP A 828 7.83 -29.74 -13.64
CA ASP A 828 8.87 -29.06 -14.42
C ASP A 828 9.92 -30.06 -14.92
N VAL A 829 10.42 -29.85 -16.14
CA VAL A 829 11.62 -30.55 -16.64
C VAL A 829 12.83 -30.16 -15.78
N ASN A 830 13.52 -31.16 -15.25
CA ASN A 830 14.77 -30.96 -14.51
C ASN A 830 15.93 -30.63 -15.47
N VAL A 831 15.98 -29.37 -15.92
CA VAL A 831 16.99 -28.79 -16.83
C VAL A 831 18.35 -28.59 -16.17
N ASN A 832 19.40 -28.42 -16.99
CA ASN A 832 20.74 -28.07 -16.52
C ASN A 832 21.02 -26.57 -16.72
N LEU A 833 21.07 -25.80 -15.62
CA LEU A 833 21.29 -24.34 -15.65
C LEU A 833 22.75 -23.93 -15.94
N TYR A 834 23.65 -24.90 -16.16
CA TYR A 834 25.09 -24.67 -16.41
C TYR A 834 25.57 -25.23 -17.75
N ASP A 835 24.76 -26.04 -18.44
CA ASP A 835 25.03 -26.57 -19.78
C ASP A 835 23.74 -26.63 -20.60
N LEU A 836 23.60 -25.70 -21.56
CA LEU A 836 22.46 -25.59 -22.45
C LEU A 836 22.30 -26.82 -23.36
N LYS A 837 23.38 -27.53 -23.72
CA LYS A 837 23.31 -28.74 -24.57
C LYS A 837 22.78 -29.93 -23.79
N ASP A 838 23.23 -30.11 -22.55
CA ASP A 838 22.67 -31.11 -21.63
C ASP A 838 21.22 -30.77 -21.24
N ALA A 839 20.88 -29.48 -21.11
CA ALA A 839 19.49 -29.06 -20.94
C ALA A 839 18.61 -29.43 -22.14
N CYS A 840 19.03 -29.12 -23.38
CA CYS A 840 18.30 -29.52 -24.59
C CYS A 840 18.09 -31.04 -24.66
N LYS A 841 19.12 -31.83 -24.35
CA LYS A 841 19.04 -33.30 -24.27
C LYS A 841 17.99 -33.76 -23.25
N ARG A 842 17.95 -33.16 -22.05
CA ARG A 842 16.96 -33.46 -20.99
C ARG A 842 15.55 -33.09 -21.39
N ILE A 843 15.37 -31.96 -22.08
CA ILE A 843 14.07 -31.51 -22.60
C ILE A 843 13.55 -32.53 -23.62
N ARG A 844 14.31 -32.84 -24.68
CA ARG A 844 13.93 -33.86 -25.69
C ARG A 844 13.54 -35.19 -25.04
N GLU A 845 14.32 -35.65 -24.07
CA GLU A 845 14.10 -36.93 -23.38
C GLU A 845 12.92 -36.92 -22.38
N ALA A 846 12.51 -35.75 -21.88
CA ALA A 846 11.25 -35.59 -21.15
C ALA A 846 10.05 -35.60 -22.11
N TYR A 847 10.11 -34.83 -23.19
CA TYR A 847 9.00 -34.70 -24.15
C TYR A 847 8.74 -35.99 -24.93
N ARG A 848 9.77 -36.81 -25.21
CA ARG A 848 9.60 -38.19 -25.71
C ARG A 848 8.63 -39.02 -24.87
N LYS A 849 8.68 -38.88 -23.54
CA LYS A 849 7.83 -39.66 -22.62
C LYS A 849 6.39 -39.15 -22.61
N VAL A 850 6.20 -37.83 -22.71
CA VAL A 850 4.88 -37.22 -22.92
C VAL A 850 4.26 -37.67 -24.26
N MET A 851 5.06 -37.64 -25.32
CA MET A 851 4.69 -38.12 -26.66
C MET A 851 4.34 -39.61 -26.66
N ALA A 852 5.17 -40.46 -26.05
CA ALA A 852 4.95 -41.91 -25.96
C ALA A 852 3.68 -42.27 -25.16
N ALA A 853 3.35 -41.50 -24.10
CA ALA A 853 2.11 -41.65 -23.35
C ALA A 853 0.84 -41.25 -24.12
N GLY A 854 1.00 -40.64 -25.31
CA GLY A 854 -0.11 -40.20 -26.15
C GLY A 854 -0.65 -38.80 -25.84
N CYS A 855 0.01 -38.08 -24.94
CA CYS A 855 -0.46 -36.83 -24.34
C CYS A 855 -0.02 -35.59 -25.14
N ILE A 856 -0.88 -34.58 -25.23
CA ILE A 856 -0.56 -33.27 -25.86
C ILE A 856 0.07 -32.33 -24.81
N PRO A 857 1.32 -31.85 -25.00
CA PRO A 857 1.94 -30.90 -24.08
C PRO A 857 1.40 -29.48 -24.26
N LEU A 858 1.18 -28.80 -23.14
CA LEU A 858 0.91 -27.37 -23.03
C LEU A 858 2.03 -26.76 -22.18
N THR A 859 3.04 -26.23 -22.85
CA THR A 859 4.32 -25.88 -22.21
C THR A 859 4.29 -24.48 -21.60
N LEU A 860 4.64 -24.40 -20.33
CA LEU A 860 4.99 -23.16 -19.65
C LEU A 860 6.51 -22.94 -19.87
N GLY A 861 6.86 -21.98 -20.71
CA GLY A 861 8.22 -21.84 -21.21
C GLY A 861 9.20 -21.11 -20.29
N GLY A 862 10.47 -21.27 -20.64
CA GLY A 862 11.56 -20.37 -20.29
C GLY A 862 11.91 -19.55 -21.54
N ASP A 863 13.19 -19.49 -21.90
CA ASP A 863 13.62 -18.90 -23.17
C ASP A 863 13.23 -19.72 -24.42
N HIS A 864 13.15 -19.09 -25.60
CA HIS A 864 12.64 -19.74 -26.82
C HIS A 864 13.49 -20.91 -27.33
N THR A 865 14.73 -21.09 -26.83
CA THR A 865 15.59 -22.24 -27.19
C THR A 865 14.92 -23.57 -26.85
N ILE A 866 13.96 -23.60 -25.91
CA ILE A 866 13.27 -24.85 -25.51
C ILE A 866 12.46 -25.49 -26.63
N SER A 867 11.96 -24.71 -27.59
CA SER A 867 11.04 -25.22 -28.62
C SER A 867 11.76 -26.13 -29.62
N TYR A 868 13.07 -25.97 -29.82
CA TYR A 868 13.89 -26.85 -30.66
C TYR A 868 13.94 -28.32 -30.14
N PRO A 869 14.42 -28.63 -28.91
CA PRO A 869 14.40 -29.99 -28.39
C PRO A 869 12.99 -30.54 -28.12
N ILE A 870 11.98 -29.69 -27.98
CA ILE A 870 10.56 -30.12 -27.96
C ILE A 870 10.14 -30.59 -29.35
N LEU A 871 10.37 -29.79 -30.39
CA LEU A 871 10.05 -30.15 -31.79
C LEU A 871 10.80 -31.38 -32.26
N GLN A 872 12.03 -31.63 -31.79
CA GLN A 872 12.73 -32.91 -32.03
C GLN A 872 11.92 -34.11 -31.53
N ALA A 873 11.34 -34.04 -30.33
CA ALA A 873 10.53 -35.13 -29.76
C ALA A 873 9.13 -35.23 -30.39
N VAL A 874 8.54 -34.11 -30.83
CA VAL A 874 7.24 -34.09 -31.55
C VAL A 874 7.41 -34.70 -32.94
N ALA A 875 8.44 -34.30 -33.69
CA ALA A 875 8.69 -34.78 -35.05
C ALA A 875 9.10 -36.27 -35.08
N GLU A 876 9.82 -36.76 -34.06
CA GLU A 876 10.09 -38.20 -33.86
C GLU A 876 8.80 -39.05 -33.81
N ARG A 877 7.65 -38.48 -33.41
CA ARG A 877 6.36 -39.16 -33.34
C ARG A 877 5.42 -38.86 -34.52
N HIS A 878 5.43 -37.63 -35.03
CA HIS A 878 4.44 -37.14 -35.98
C HIS A 878 4.97 -36.88 -37.40
N GLY A 879 6.28 -37.03 -37.63
CA GLY A 879 6.95 -36.51 -38.82
C GLY A 879 7.02 -34.98 -38.83
N PRO A 880 7.43 -34.36 -39.94
CA PRO A 880 7.57 -32.90 -40.03
C PRO A 880 6.24 -32.18 -39.79
N VAL A 881 6.19 -31.34 -38.76
CA VAL A 881 4.97 -30.63 -38.34
C VAL A 881 4.81 -29.30 -39.04
N GLY A 882 3.57 -28.82 -39.16
CA GLY A 882 3.32 -27.42 -39.45
C GLY A 882 3.55 -26.58 -38.19
N LEU A 883 3.87 -25.29 -38.36
CA LEU A 883 4.15 -24.37 -37.26
C LEU A 883 3.34 -23.09 -37.42
N ILE A 884 2.57 -22.74 -36.40
CA ILE A 884 2.09 -21.38 -36.19
C ILE A 884 3.00 -20.75 -35.15
N HIS A 885 3.66 -19.65 -35.53
CA HIS A 885 4.64 -18.92 -34.74
C HIS A 885 4.13 -17.50 -34.54
N VAL A 886 3.96 -17.06 -33.29
CA VAL A 886 3.42 -15.74 -32.95
C VAL A 886 4.45 -15.02 -32.11
N ASP A 887 5.06 -13.95 -32.64
CA ASP A 887 6.37 -13.47 -32.20
C ASP A 887 6.67 -12.03 -32.67
N ALA A 888 7.58 -11.30 -32.01
CA ALA A 888 8.20 -10.10 -32.57
C ALA A 888 9.37 -10.39 -33.52
N HIS A 889 10.09 -11.50 -33.31
CA HIS A 889 11.31 -11.88 -34.00
C HIS A 889 11.13 -13.14 -34.86
N ALA A 890 12.09 -13.37 -35.76
CA ALA A 890 11.99 -14.46 -36.74
C ALA A 890 12.58 -15.79 -36.23
N ASP A 891 13.49 -15.75 -35.27
CA ASP A 891 14.14 -16.90 -34.61
C ASP A 891 14.71 -17.99 -35.54
N THR A 892 15.11 -17.50 -36.71
CA THR A 892 15.78 -18.19 -37.81
C THR A 892 17.23 -17.69 -38.01
N GLY A 893 17.84 -17.11 -36.98
CA GLY A 893 19.27 -16.79 -37.00
C GLY A 893 20.13 -18.05 -37.16
N ASP A 894 21.30 -17.92 -37.79
CA ASP A 894 22.20 -19.08 -37.92
C ASP A 894 23.11 -19.23 -36.68
N MET A 895 23.83 -18.17 -36.29
CA MET A 895 24.79 -18.24 -35.18
C MET A 895 24.82 -16.92 -34.40
N SER A 896 24.91 -17.02 -33.07
CA SER A 896 25.17 -15.88 -32.17
C SER A 896 26.54 -16.09 -31.52
N LEU A 897 27.48 -15.15 -31.70
CA LEU A 897 28.83 -15.21 -31.10
C LEU A 897 29.58 -16.56 -31.30
N GLY A 898 29.39 -17.21 -32.46
CA GLY A 898 29.99 -18.52 -32.75
C GLY A 898 29.22 -19.74 -32.22
N VAL A 899 28.06 -19.56 -31.62
CA VAL A 899 27.19 -20.62 -31.09
C VAL A 899 25.96 -20.81 -31.98
N LYS A 900 25.65 -22.07 -32.34
CA LYS A 900 24.48 -22.44 -33.18
C LYS A 900 23.16 -22.63 -32.43
N ILE A 901 23.19 -22.68 -31.09
CA ILE A 901 22.00 -22.91 -30.23
C ILE A 901 21.91 -21.76 -29.24
N THR A 902 20.99 -20.83 -29.49
CA THR A 902 20.57 -19.72 -28.63
C THR A 902 19.08 -19.46 -28.86
N HIS A 903 18.47 -18.58 -28.06
CA HIS A 903 17.03 -18.29 -28.15
C HIS A 903 16.59 -17.86 -29.55
N GLY A 904 17.38 -17.03 -30.26
CA GLY A 904 17.11 -16.53 -31.62
C GLY A 904 17.50 -17.44 -32.80
N THR A 905 17.67 -18.75 -32.59
CA THR A 905 18.03 -19.73 -33.64
C THR A 905 17.15 -21.01 -33.79
N PRO A 906 16.16 -21.32 -32.92
CA PRO A 906 15.58 -22.66 -32.83
C PRO A 906 14.89 -23.11 -34.11
N PHE A 907 14.17 -22.23 -34.81
CA PHE A 907 13.41 -22.63 -35.99
C PHE A 907 14.31 -22.89 -37.20
N ARG A 908 15.47 -22.23 -37.29
CA ARG A 908 16.49 -22.60 -38.29
C ARG A 908 17.18 -23.93 -37.97
N ARG A 909 17.37 -24.28 -36.69
CA ARG A 909 17.77 -25.65 -36.29
C ARG A 909 16.70 -26.67 -36.68
N CYS A 910 15.42 -26.34 -36.49
CA CYS A 910 14.32 -27.22 -36.86
C CYS A 910 14.19 -27.45 -38.38
N VAL A 911 14.52 -26.45 -39.22
CA VAL A 911 14.61 -26.63 -40.68
C VAL A 911 15.82 -27.48 -41.07
N GLU A 912 17.01 -27.21 -40.51
CA GLU A 912 18.24 -27.96 -40.81
C GLU A 912 18.14 -29.46 -40.43
N GLU A 913 17.35 -29.81 -39.41
CA GLU A 913 17.06 -31.21 -39.04
C GLU A 913 15.75 -31.76 -39.67
N GLY A 914 15.04 -31.00 -40.51
CA GLY A 914 13.82 -31.45 -41.20
C GLY A 914 12.61 -31.68 -40.29
N LEU A 915 12.54 -31.02 -39.13
CA LEU A 915 11.48 -31.17 -38.13
C LEU A 915 10.18 -30.43 -38.51
N LEU A 916 10.26 -29.49 -39.47
CA LEU A 916 9.16 -28.66 -39.94
C LEU A 916 8.84 -28.93 -41.41
N ASP A 917 7.55 -28.97 -41.73
CA ASP A 917 7.07 -28.84 -43.10
C ASP A 917 7.06 -27.36 -43.48
N CYS A 918 8.10 -26.89 -44.14
CA CYS A 918 8.32 -25.46 -44.40
C CYS A 918 7.18 -24.77 -45.17
N LYS A 919 6.38 -25.51 -45.94
CA LYS A 919 5.18 -24.97 -46.63
C LYS A 919 4.01 -24.71 -45.68
N ARG A 920 4.01 -25.35 -44.52
CA ARG A 920 3.05 -25.18 -43.42
C ARG A 920 3.66 -24.44 -42.24
N VAL A 921 4.46 -23.41 -42.49
CA VAL A 921 4.94 -22.48 -41.47
C VAL A 921 4.36 -21.09 -41.70
N ALA A 922 3.86 -20.47 -40.63
CA ALA A 922 3.40 -19.08 -40.60
C ALA A 922 3.98 -18.35 -39.37
N GLN A 923 4.66 -17.24 -39.61
CA GLN A 923 5.22 -16.34 -38.58
C GLN A 923 4.42 -15.04 -38.55
N ILE A 924 3.89 -14.65 -37.38
CA ILE A 924 2.89 -13.57 -37.24
C ILE A 924 3.32 -12.60 -36.13
N GLY A 925 3.47 -11.31 -36.48
CA GLY A 925 3.79 -10.23 -35.53
C GLY A 925 5.17 -9.58 -35.72
N LEU A 926 5.93 -10.02 -36.74
CA LEU A 926 7.34 -9.69 -36.90
C LEU A 926 7.58 -8.17 -37.05
N ARG A 927 8.55 -7.63 -36.30
CA ARG A 927 8.86 -6.19 -36.22
C ARG A 927 10.28 -5.95 -35.65
N GLY A 928 10.56 -4.74 -35.18
CA GLY A 928 11.87 -4.37 -34.63
C GLY A 928 12.87 -3.91 -35.71
N THR A 929 14.15 -3.79 -35.32
CA THR A 929 15.24 -3.33 -36.21
C THR A 929 16.13 -4.50 -36.66
N GLY A 930 16.43 -4.55 -37.96
CA GLY A 930 17.24 -5.60 -38.58
C GLY A 930 18.68 -5.19 -38.89
N TYR A 931 19.58 -6.18 -38.95
CA TYR A 931 20.98 -6.00 -39.41
C TYR A 931 21.12 -5.97 -40.94
N THR A 932 20.08 -6.32 -41.69
CA THR A 932 20.01 -6.34 -43.15
C THR A 932 18.78 -5.57 -43.64
N PRO A 933 18.76 -5.05 -44.89
CA PRO A 933 17.58 -4.35 -45.44
C PRO A 933 16.32 -5.24 -45.53
N ASP A 934 16.51 -6.54 -45.68
CA ASP A 934 15.49 -7.56 -45.47
C ASP A 934 16.01 -8.57 -44.44
N ALA A 935 15.44 -8.56 -43.25
CA ALA A 935 15.75 -9.52 -42.18
C ALA A 935 14.97 -10.84 -42.32
N TYR A 936 13.99 -10.89 -43.23
CA TYR A 936 13.03 -11.99 -43.37
C TYR A 936 13.12 -12.74 -44.71
N SER A 937 14.15 -12.45 -45.51
CA SER A 937 14.43 -13.11 -46.79
C SER A 937 14.52 -14.63 -46.62
N TRP A 938 15.36 -15.09 -45.70
CA TRP A 938 15.61 -16.52 -45.47
C TRP A 938 14.35 -17.31 -45.12
N SER A 939 13.47 -16.79 -44.26
CA SER A 939 12.19 -17.44 -43.93
C SER A 939 11.33 -17.62 -45.19
N ARG A 940 11.27 -16.60 -46.05
CA ARG A 940 10.53 -16.65 -47.32
C ARG A 940 11.19 -17.58 -48.35
N GLU A 941 12.51 -17.67 -48.37
CA GLU A 941 13.29 -18.62 -49.18
C GLU A 941 13.02 -20.09 -48.78
N GLN A 942 12.78 -20.38 -47.49
CA GLN A 942 12.32 -21.70 -47.05
C GLN A 942 10.85 -21.98 -47.40
N GLY A 943 10.09 -20.97 -47.83
CA GLY A 943 8.66 -21.05 -48.13
C GLY A 943 7.73 -20.71 -46.96
N PHE A 944 8.23 -20.11 -45.87
CA PHE A 944 7.40 -19.69 -44.74
C PHE A 944 6.50 -18.52 -45.13
N ARG A 945 5.27 -18.48 -44.61
CA ARG A 945 4.43 -17.29 -44.63
C ARG A 945 4.90 -16.33 -43.53
N VAL A 946 5.58 -15.26 -43.90
CA VAL A 946 5.89 -14.14 -42.99
C VAL A 946 4.76 -13.12 -43.02
N VAL A 947 4.25 -12.74 -41.83
CA VAL A 947 3.25 -11.68 -41.64
C VAL A 947 3.75 -10.71 -40.57
N ARG A 948 4.06 -9.48 -40.99
CA ARG A 948 4.63 -8.45 -40.12
C ARG A 948 3.59 -7.77 -39.23
N ALA A 949 4.04 -7.05 -38.21
CA ALA A 949 3.15 -6.25 -37.36
C ALA A 949 2.39 -5.18 -38.15
N GLU A 950 2.99 -4.54 -39.16
CA GLU A 950 2.30 -3.53 -39.97
C GLU A 950 1.18 -4.13 -40.82
N GLU A 951 1.29 -5.41 -41.20
CA GLU A 951 0.21 -6.16 -41.84
C GLU A 951 -0.92 -6.52 -40.89
N CYS A 952 -0.74 -6.35 -39.57
CA CYS A 952 -1.73 -6.64 -38.53
C CYS A 952 -2.42 -5.38 -37.98
N TRP A 953 -1.82 -4.19 -38.14
CA TRP A 953 -2.35 -2.95 -37.56
C TRP A 953 -3.75 -2.57 -38.09
N TYR A 954 -4.52 -1.88 -37.23
CA TYR A 954 -5.84 -1.30 -37.49
C TYR A 954 -6.98 -2.26 -37.94
N LYS A 955 -6.81 -3.59 -37.81
CA LYS A 955 -7.84 -4.57 -38.21
C LYS A 955 -7.86 -5.85 -37.36
N SER A 956 -8.97 -6.59 -37.48
CA SER A 956 -9.13 -7.96 -36.97
C SER A 956 -8.27 -8.95 -37.75
N LEU A 957 -7.75 -9.97 -37.06
CA LEU A 957 -6.95 -11.05 -37.64
C LEU A 957 -7.77 -12.32 -37.95
N VAL A 958 -9.08 -12.32 -37.74
CA VAL A 958 -9.96 -13.45 -38.12
C VAL A 958 -9.83 -13.83 -39.61
N PRO A 959 -9.77 -12.90 -40.59
CA PRO A 959 -9.53 -13.24 -42.00
C PRO A 959 -8.18 -13.93 -42.22
N LEU A 960 -7.10 -13.38 -41.62
CA LEU A 960 -5.75 -13.96 -41.67
C LEU A 960 -5.75 -15.40 -41.14
N MET A 961 -6.42 -15.67 -40.02
CA MET A 961 -6.48 -17.01 -39.45
C MET A 961 -7.26 -18.00 -40.31
N ASN A 962 -8.21 -17.56 -41.13
CA ASN A 962 -8.86 -18.45 -42.11
C ASN A 962 -7.86 -18.94 -43.15
N GLU A 963 -6.99 -18.05 -43.65
CA GLU A 963 -5.92 -18.39 -44.59
C GLU A 963 -4.83 -19.25 -43.95
N VAL A 964 -4.42 -18.94 -42.72
CA VAL A 964 -3.44 -19.75 -41.95
C VAL A 964 -3.99 -21.15 -41.72
N ARG A 965 -5.26 -21.32 -41.34
CA ARG A 965 -5.87 -22.67 -41.24
C ARG A 965 -5.89 -23.41 -42.58
N ALA A 966 -6.16 -22.72 -43.69
CA ALA A 966 -6.11 -23.31 -45.02
C ALA A 966 -4.69 -23.77 -45.40
N GLN A 967 -3.65 -23.00 -45.05
CA GLN A 967 -2.25 -23.36 -45.23
C GLN A 967 -1.85 -24.59 -44.38
N MET A 968 -2.26 -24.63 -43.11
CA MET A 968 -1.95 -25.74 -42.20
C MET A 968 -2.66 -27.05 -42.56
N GLY A 969 -3.87 -26.96 -43.13
CA GLY A 969 -4.64 -28.11 -43.60
C GLY A 969 -5.02 -29.09 -42.50
N LYS A 970 -4.89 -30.40 -42.79
CA LYS A 970 -5.21 -31.50 -41.87
C LYS A 970 -3.99 -32.18 -41.23
N GLY A 971 -2.77 -31.73 -41.56
CA GLY A 971 -1.54 -32.29 -41.01
C GLY A 971 -1.35 -31.94 -39.52
N PRO A 972 -0.41 -32.59 -38.81
CA PRO A 972 -0.07 -32.19 -37.45
C PRO A 972 0.50 -30.76 -37.44
N VAL A 973 0.08 -29.96 -36.46
CA VAL A 973 0.48 -28.56 -36.26
C VAL A 973 0.98 -28.37 -34.83
N TYR A 974 2.05 -27.60 -34.68
CA TYR A 974 2.53 -27.09 -33.39
C TYR A 974 2.27 -25.58 -33.32
N LEU A 975 1.89 -25.08 -32.14
CA LEU A 975 1.67 -23.65 -31.89
C LEU A 975 2.73 -23.15 -30.90
N SER A 976 3.64 -22.32 -31.37
CA SER A 976 4.65 -21.66 -30.54
C SER A 976 4.31 -20.17 -30.40
N PHE A 977 4.35 -19.66 -29.18
CA PHE A 977 3.86 -18.33 -28.85
C PHE A 977 4.87 -17.60 -27.94
N ASP A 978 5.56 -16.60 -28.50
CA ASP A 978 6.31 -15.66 -27.67
C ASP A 978 5.38 -14.62 -27.06
N ILE A 979 5.60 -14.30 -25.78
CA ILE A 979 4.80 -13.29 -25.09
C ILE A 979 5.15 -11.86 -25.56
N ASP A 980 6.32 -11.63 -26.15
CA ASP A 980 6.74 -10.37 -26.76
C ASP A 980 6.13 -10.10 -28.14
N ALA A 981 5.41 -11.06 -28.72
CA ALA A 981 4.49 -10.81 -29.84
C ALA A 981 3.45 -9.72 -29.51
N LEU A 982 3.06 -9.61 -28.24
CA LEU A 982 2.22 -8.54 -27.72
C LEU A 982 2.99 -7.22 -27.60
N ASP A 983 2.28 -6.10 -27.70
CA ASP A 983 2.86 -4.82 -27.34
C ASP A 983 3.29 -4.79 -25.84
N PRO A 984 4.42 -4.17 -25.48
CA PRO A 984 4.89 -4.06 -24.09
C PRO A 984 3.91 -3.38 -23.12
N ALA A 985 2.88 -2.69 -23.61
CA ALA A 985 1.75 -2.22 -22.79
C ALA A 985 0.89 -3.37 -22.22
N PHE A 986 0.94 -4.57 -22.81
CA PHE A 986 0.27 -5.79 -22.33
C PHE A 986 1.26 -6.81 -21.73
N ALA A 987 2.47 -6.90 -22.29
CA ALA A 987 3.50 -7.88 -21.90
C ALA A 987 4.85 -7.22 -21.57
N PRO A 988 4.95 -6.39 -20.52
CA PRO A 988 6.21 -5.74 -20.13
C PRO A 988 7.28 -6.72 -19.62
N GLY A 989 6.87 -7.90 -19.11
CA GLY A 989 7.74 -8.89 -18.50
C GLY A 989 8.34 -9.88 -19.50
N THR A 990 9.23 -9.40 -20.39
CA THR A 990 9.91 -10.24 -21.41
C THR A 990 11.39 -9.82 -21.63
N GLY A 991 12.17 -10.71 -22.26
CA GLY A 991 13.59 -10.55 -22.55
C GLY A 991 13.91 -9.49 -23.61
N THR A 992 13.07 -9.37 -24.65
CA THR A 992 13.35 -8.65 -25.91
C THR A 992 12.23 -7.70 -26.38
N PRO A 993 11.58 -6.91 -25.49
CA PRO A 993 10.34 -6.20 -25.83
C PRO A 993 10.48 -5.17 -26.97
N GLU A 994 9.87 -5.48 -28.12
CA GLU A 994 9.70 -4.58 -29.26
C GLU A 994 8.40 -3.78 -29.17
N ILE A 995 8.41 -2.49 -29.52
CA ILE A 995 7.20 -1.63 -29.48
C ILE A 995 6.25 -1.89 -30.66
N ALA A 996 5.01 -1.37 -30.56
CA ALA A 996 3.97 -1.43 -31.60
C ALA A 996 3.56 -2.87 -32.00
N GLY A 997 3.50 -3.74 -30.99
CA GLY A 997 3.16 -5.17 -31.13
C GLY A 997 1.66 -5.45 -31.27
N LEU A 998 1.30 -6.73 -31.18
CA LEU A 998 -0.09 -7.17 -31.26
C LEU A 998 -0.87 -6.79 -30.00
N THR A 999 -2.17 -6.57 -30.15
CA THR A 999 -3.06 -6.41 -28.99
C THR A 999 -3.51 -7.76 -28.43
N SER A 1000 -3.86 -7.80 -27.15
CA SER A 1000 -4.43 -8.99 -26.49
C SER A 1000 -5.75 -9.47 -27.14
N ILE A 1001 -6.48 -8.57 -27.82
CA ILE A 1001 -7.66 -8.91 -28.62
C ILE A 1001 -7.24 -9.72 -29.86
N GLN A 1002 -6.30 -9.21 -30.65
CA GLN A 1002 -5.81 -9.86 -31.87
C GLN A 1002 -5.12 -11.21 -31.57
N VAL A 1003 -4.42 -11.31 -30.45
CA VAL A 1003 -3.83 -12.57 -29.98
C VAL A 1003 -4.92 -13.61 -29.64
N LEU A 1004 -6.05 -13.20 -29.04
CA LEU A 1004 -7.19 -14.10 -28.85
C LEU A 1004 -7.84 -14.51 -30.18
N GLU A 1005 -7.85 -13.64 -31.20
CA GLU A 1005 -8.29 -14.01 -32.56
C GLU A 1005 -7.34 -15.04 -33.20
N ILE A 1006 -6.03 -14.95 -32.97
CA ILE A 1006 -5.04 -15.94 -33.43
C ILE A 1006 -5.25 -17.29 -32.73
N VAL A 1007 -5.21 -17.34 -31.40
CA VAL A 1007 -5.31 -18.60 -30.65
C VAL A 1007 -6.65 -19.30 -30.89
N ARG A 1008 -7.77 -18.58 -30.85
CA ARG A 1008 -9.10 -19.14 -31.18
C ARG A 1008 -9.21 -19.48 -32.66
N GLY A 1009 -8.54 -18.72 -33.52
CA GLY A 1009 -8.40 -18.97 -34.95
C GLY A 1009 -7.68 -20.28 -35.30
N CYS A 1010 -7.07 -20.98 -34.33
CA CYS A 1010 -6.52 -22.33 -34.50
C CYS A 1010 -7.56 -23.46 -34.30
N GLN A 1011 -8.80 -23.15 -33.89
CA GLN A 1011 -9.85 -24.15 -33.70
C GLN A 1011 -10.08 -25.01 -34.96
N GLY A 1012 -10.09 -26.33 -34.78
CA GLY A 1012 -10.24 -27.31 -35.86
C GLY A 1012 -8.95 -27.76 -36.53
N LEU A 1013 -7.79 -27.21 -36.15
CA LEU A 1013 -6.49 -27.77 -36.53
C LEU A 1013 -6.11 -28.98 -35.67
N ASN A 1014 -5.29 -29.87 -36.23
CA ASN A 1014 -4.71 -31.00 -35.52
C ASN A 1014 -3.49 -30.55 -34.70
N LEU A 1015 -3.74 -29.82 -33.62
CA LEU A 1015 -2.70 -29.35 -32.69
C LEU A 1015 -2.13 -30.54 -31.91
N VAL A 1016 -0.83 -30.82 -32.10
CA VAL A 1016 -0.11 -31.92 -31.42
C VAL A 1016 0.75 -31.47 -30.23
N GLY A 1017 0.88 -30.16 -30.02
CA GLY A 1017 1.55 -29.55 -28.89
C GLY A 1017 1.55 -28.02 -29.00
N CYS A 1018 1.66 -27.35 -27.86
CA CYS A 1018 1.82 -25.89 -27.80
C CYS A 1018 2.88 -25.48 -26.77
N ASP A 1019 3.49 -24.32 -26.96
CA ASP A 1019 4.25 -23.61 -25.92
C ASP A 1019 3.90 -22.13 -25.82
N LEU A 1020 4.23 -21.55 -24.66
CA LEU A 1020 4.21 -20.11 -24.43
C LEU A 1020 5.47 -19.74 -23.65
N VAL A 1021 6.33 -18.93 -24.26
CA VAL A 1021 7.73 -18.67 -23.85
C VAL A 1021 7.98 -17.21 -23.43
N GLU A 1022 9.24 -16.88 -23.10
CA GLU A 1022 9.82 -15.58 -22.71
C GLU A 1022 9.13 -14.78 -21.57
N VAL A 1023 8.17 -15.38 -20.86
CA VAL A 1023 7.59 -14.77 -19.64
C VAL A 1023 8.66 -14.60 -18.56
N SER A 1024 9.06 -13.35 -18.32
CA SER A 1024 10.17 -12.95 -17.46
C SER A 1024 9.69 -12.13 -16.23
N PRO A 1025 9.32 -12.79 -15.11
CA PRO A 1025 8.81 -12.11 -13.91
C PRO A 1025 9.67 -10.97 -13.34
N PRO A 1026 11.02 -10.96 -13.44
CA PRO A 1026 11.83 -9.84 -12.94
C PRO A 1026 11.50 -8.48 -13.58
N TYR A 1027 10.93 -8.47 -14.79
CA TYR A 1027 10.60 -7.24 -15.54
C TYR A 1027 9.11 -6.86 -15.47
N ASP A 1028 8.27 -7.69 -14.85
CA ASP A 1028 6.88 -7.37 -14.54
C ASP A 1028 6.59 -7.58 -13.04
N THR A 1029 6.77 -6.52 -12.27
CA THR A 1029 6.48 -6.47 -10.83
C THR A 1029 4.98 -6.58 -10.48
N THR A 1030 4.10 -6.60 -11.49
CA THR A 1030 2.63 -6.68 -11.31
C THR A 1030 2.04 -8.05 -11.64
N GLY A 1031 2.79 -8.92 -12.31
CA GLY A 1031 2.35 -10.26 -12.72
C GLY A 1031 1.37 -10.30 -13.89
N ASN A 1032 1.01 -9.16 -14.51
CA ASN A 1032 0.05 -9.09 -15.62
C ASN A 1032 0.48 -9.91 -16.85
N THR A 1033 1.77 -10.01 -17.12
CA THR A 1033 2.36 -10.82 -18.21
C THR A 1033 2.14 -12.31 -17.95
N ALA A 1034 2.40 -12.77 -16.72
CA ALA A 1034 2.17 -14.15 -16.30
C ALA A 1034 0.67 -14.51 -16.21
N LEU A 1035 -0.18 -13.55 -15.82
CA LEU A 1035 -1.64 -13.70 -15.87
C LEU A 1035 -2.15 -13.79 -17.31
N THR A 1036 -1.61 -12.97 -18.22
CA THR A 1036 -1.93 -13.03 -19.65
C THR A 1036 -1.55 -14.39 -20.22
N ALA A 1037 -0.31 -14.84 -19.98
CA ALA A 1037 0.16 -16.17 -20.36
C ALA A 1037 -0.72 -17.31 -19.80
N ALA A 1038 -1.14 -17.24 -18.54
CA ALA A 1038 -2.03 -18.24 -17.94
C ALA A 1038 -3.42 -18.30 -18.63
N ASN A 1039 -3.93 -17.18 -19.14
CA ASN A 1039 -5.18 -17.15 -19.91
C ASN A 1039 -4.97 -17.63 -21.36
N LEU A 1040 -3.85 -17.30 -22.00
CA LEU A 1040 -3.52 -17.79 -23.34
C LEU A 1040 -3.33 -19.31 -23.36
N LEU A 1041 -2.61 -19.87 -22.38
CA LEU A 1041 -2.48 -21.34 -22.21
C LEU A 1041 -3.83 -22.04 -21.97
N PHE A 1042 -4.81 -21.37 -21.35
CA PHE A 1042 -6.16 -21.88 -21.22
C PHE A 1042 -6.95 -21.84 -22.53
N GLU A 1043 -6.79 -20.79 -23.34
CA GLU A 1043 -7.41 -20.71 -24.67
C GLU A 1043 -6.76 -21.68 -25.67
N MET A 1044 -5.43 -21.92 -25.57
CA MET A 1044 -4.73 -22.99 -26.29
C MET A 1044 -5.28 -24.38 -25.95
N LEU A 1045 -5.48 -24.67 -24.67
CA LEU A 1045 -6.16 -25.89 -24.22
C LEU A 1045 -7.58 -26.00 -24.81
N CYS A 1046 -8.31 -24.88 -24.88
CA CYS A 1046 -9.68 -24.88 -25.41
C CYS A 1046 -9.74 -25.25 -26.90
N VAL A 1047 -8.72 -24.95 -27.72
CA VAL A 1047 -8.73 -25.27 -29.17
C VAL A 1047 -8.18 -26.65 -29.54
N LEU A 1048 -7.77 -27.49 -28.57
CA LEU A 1048 -7.28 -28.83 -28.85
C LEU A 1048 -8.37 -29.76 -29.44
N PRO A 1049 -8.01 -30.77 -30.28
CA PRO A 1049 -8.98 -31.56 -31.07
C PRO A 1049 -10.05 -32.35 -30.30
N LYS A 1050 -9.93 -32.49 -28.98
CA LYS A 1050 -10.88 -33.21 -28.11
C LYS A 1050 -11.85 -32.30 -27.35
N THR A 1051 -11.69 -30.97 -27.41
CA THR A 1051 -12.51 -30.05 -26.60
C THR A 1051 -13.97 -30.05 -27.03
N LYS A 1052 -14.87 -30.25 -26.06
CA LYS A 1052 -16.31 -30.03 -26.22
C LYS A 1052 -16.65 -28.54 -26.17
N TYR A 1053 -17.57 -28.11 -27.03
CA TYR A 1053 -18.20 -26.79 -27.03
C TYR A 1053 -19.69 -26.92 -26.68
N TYR A 1054 -20.31 -25.83 -26.23
CA TYR A 1054 -21.71 -25.71 -25.81
C TYR A 1054 -22.38 -24.52 -26.49
#